data_AF-A0AAQ3U128-F1
#
_entry.id   AF-A0AAQ3U128-F1
#
_cell.length_a   1.000
_cell.length_b   1.000
_cell.length_c   1.000
_cell.angle_alpha   90.00
_cell.angle_beta   90.00
_cell.angle_gamma   90.00
#
_symmetry.space_group_name_H-M   'P 1'
#
loop_
_entity.id
_entity.type
_entity.pdbx_description
1 polymer ?
#
loop_
_entity_poly.entity_id
_entity_poly.type
_entity_poly.pdbx_seq_one_letter_code
_entity_poly.pdbx_strand_id
1 'polypeptide(L)'
;MWTNMEIIQNHDEDDIFHVHLSSYRDLPPQLQRCFAFCSIFPKSWMFERAKLTKMWIALGFVEGITDGMTVEHVARGYFDALTQRSLFQESTSNRAYNGESSATTATRYYVIHEQIHSMIRRVCPNYYLSIESNSGVRPIPLTVRHLSVTTGCLGQLKASSELRKLRTLIVFGSSNRNNAEIDKGVLRKFMGLRVLDLSDTCASEVPEGIDRLKHLRYLGLPNTITELGTDITKLLLLQTLGVVSNDCKLERLPEDMSRLINLRHLDLDMEYIAQIAGIGRMTMLQESVEFHAGRRQKGHSMRELGELNSLHRKLRIKGLETVKSKEAAESAHLENKVHLKTLELQWSDERRAKVVSTVSDLEILKCLRPHRNLENLHIQSYAGKMLPSWLEDQDLMKKLRFLHLSSCRKLESLPLVGRLSHLKFLEMIGLRSVSRIGDSFCRSGDFASLEEMVLEDMASLVLWYSSEGSDGHTPILFPRLKKVKIINCWLLSSLSGLLYCRRSLIYLRVEGCPQVTANFERRRFPCLDKLEILGCPGLRFIEAPPVSHRPRQTEDDRCPPPHQTMQGWSSPAFHPLGPMQGGDDCRPPPRQAQDWSSLASPPRHPKKGRDDRRYPPRQTQHWSSPASPPRRPREEENRFVWFYLFIFAFAYYLYKR
;
A
#
# COMPACT_ATOMS: atom_id res chain seq x y z
N MET A 1 34.52 -7.36 -16.94
CA MET A 1 35.93 -7.25 -17.39
C MET A 1 36.38 -5.79 -17.28
N TRP A 2 36.22 -5.20 -16.08
CA TRP A 2 36.37 -3.75 -15.83
C TRP A 2 36.76 -3.50 -14.37
N THR A 3 37.97 -3.93 -13.99
CA THR A 3 38.51 -3.73 -12.62
C THR A 3 40.00 -3.36 -12.59
N ASN A 4 40.71 -3.36 -13.72
CA ASN A 4 42.08 -2.86 -13.85
C ASN A 4 42.18 -1.91 -15.05
N MET A 5 42.18 -0.60 -14.80
CA MET A 5 42.82 0.43 -15.62
C MET A 5 43.10 1.65 -14.74
N GLU A 6 43.95 1.45 -13.73
CA GLU A 6 44.88 2.51 -13.35
C GLU A 6 46.08 2.46 -14.31
N ILE A 7 46.70 3.61 -14.55
CA ILE A 7 47.81 3.82 -15.50
C ILE A 7 47.43 3.58 -16.97
N ILE A 8 46.99 4.66 -17.62
CA ILE A 8 47.73 5.31 -18.72
C ILE A 8 47.36 6.80 -18.69
N GLN A 9 48.36 7.68 -18.80
CA GLN A 9 48.17 9.12 -18.95
C GLN A 9 48.28 9.48 -20.44
N ASN A 10 47.61 10.56 -20.85
CA ASN A 10 47.55 11.08 -22.22
C ASN A 10 46.83 10.17 -23.24
N HIS A 11 45.50 10.16 -23.17
CA HIS A 11 44.65 10.00 -24.37
C HIS A 11 44.08 11.36 -24.75
N ASP A 12 43.89 11.58 -26.06
CA ASP A 12 43.26 12.81 -26.55
C ASP A 12 41.75 12.82 -26.25
N GLU A 13 41.09 13.99 -26.21
CA GLU A 13 39.64 14.03 -25.93
C GLU A 13 38.83 13.26 -26.98
N ASP A 14 39.33 13.24 -28.23
CA ASP A 14 38.71 12.50 -29.32
C ASP A 14 38.96 10.98 -29.25
N ASP A 15 40.04 10.48 -28.63
CA ASP A 15 40.21 9.03 -28.38
C ASP A 15 39.10 8.50 -27.46
N ILE A 16 38.89 9.21 -26.34
CA ILE A 16 37.85 8.86 -25.35
C ILE A 16 36.46 8.96 -25.99
N PHE A 17 36.22 9.99 -26.81
CA PHE A 17 35.01 10.09 -27.62
C PHE A 17 34.85 8.91 -28.59
N HIS A 18 35.91 8.47 -29.26
CA HIS A 18 35.86 7.34 -30.20
C HIS A 18 35.58 6.00 -29.51
N VAL A 19 36.15 5.73 -28.34
CA VAL A 19 35.85 4.53 -27.53
C VAL A 19 34.37 4.50 -27.10
N HIS A 20 33.85 5.63 -26.61
CA HIS A 20 32.43 5.77 -26.28
C HIS A 20 31.53 5.67 -27.51
N LEU A 21 31.95 6.20 -28.66
CA LEU A 21 31.22 6.16 -29.92
C LEU A 21 31.13 4.72 -30.50
N SER A 22 32.17 3.90 -30.38
CA SER A 22 32.07 2.47 -30.73
C SER A 22 31.04 1.79 -29.83
N SER A 23 31.20 1.96 -28.51
CA SER A 23 30.29 1.39 -27.49
C SER A 23 28.81 1.75 -27.72
N TYR A 24 28.53 2.91 -28.32
CA TYR A 24 27.19 3.32 -28.77
C TYR A 24 26.75 2.66 -30.08
N ARG A 25 27.64 2.58 -31.09
CA ARG A 25 27.36 1.93 -32.39
C ARG A 25 27.09 0.44 -32.24
N ASP A 26 27.74 -0.22 -31.28
CA ASP A 26 27.60 -1.63 -30.96
C ASP A 26 26.27 -1.98 -30.23
N LEU A 27 25.45 -0.97 -29.88
CA LEU A 27 24.11 -1.17 -29.35
C LEU A 27 23.09 -1.56 -30.44
N PRO A 28 22.12 -2.45 -30.17
CA PRO A 28 20.96 -2.66 -31.04
C PRO A 28 20.17 -1.35 -31.30
N PRO A 29 19.54 -1.17 -32.48
CA PRO A 29 18.86 0.08 -32.86
C PRO A 29 17.75 0.56 -31.91
N GLN A 30 17.15 -0.33 -31.12
CA GLN A 30 16.20 -0.02 -30.06
C GLN A 30 16.90 0.63 -28.86
N LEU A 31 18.02 0.04 -28.41
CA LEU A 31 18.82 0.59 -27.31
C LEU A 31 19.51 1.90 -27.71
N GLN A 32 19.98 2.02 -28.96
CA GLN A 32 20.50 3.29 -29.50
C GLN A 32 19.48 4.43 -29.37
N ARG A 33 18.21 4.20 -29.73
CA ARG A 33 17.12 5.18 -29.62
C ARG A 33 16.78 5.52 -28.17
N CYS A 34 16.67 4.50 -27.31
CA CYS A 34 16.43 4.67 -25.88
C CYS A 34 17.55 5.44 -25.17
N PHE A 35 18.80 5.24 -25.57
CA PHE A 35 19.97 5.89 -24.96
C PHE A 35 20.21 7.31 -25.52
N ALA A 36 20.10 7.50 -26.85
CA ALA A 36 20.18 8.83 -27.45
C ALA A 36 19.13 9.81 -26.90
N PHE A 37 17.95 9.31 -26.52
CA PHE A 37 16.93 10.09 -25.82
C PHE A 37 17.43 10.76 -24.54
N CYS A 38 18.35 10.14 -23.81
CA CYS A 38 18.88 10.70 -22.56
C CYS A 38 19.80 11.91 -22.77
N SER A 39 20.22 12.22 -24.00
CA SER A 39 21.02 13.42 -24.34
C SER A 39 20.33 14.75 -24.02
N ILE A 40 18.99 14.73 -23.86
CA ILE A 40 18.20 15.91 -23.46
C ILE A 40 18.22 16.14 -21.94
N PHE A 41 18.78 15.23 -21.13
CA PHE A 41 18.85 15.47 -19.69
C PHE A 41 19.99 16.45 -19.37
N PRO A 42 19.94 17.20 -18.24
CA PRO A 42 21.08 17.99 -17.78
C PRO A 42 22.31 17.11 -17.54
N LYS A 43 23.51 17.71 -17.57
CA LYS A 43 24.75 17.01 -17.16
C LYS A 43 24.58 16.45 -15.74
N SER A 44 25.02 15.21 -15.53
CA SER A 44 24.98 14.50 -14.24
C SER A 44 23.57 14.38 -13.62
N TRP A 45 22.51 14.50 -14.42
CA TRP A 45 21.13 14.37 -13.94
C TRP A 45 20.82 12.98 -13.41
N MET A 46 20.18 12.91 -12.24
CA MET A 46 19.73 11.68 -11.60
C MET A 46 18.32 11.32 -12.05
N PHE A 47 18.13 10.13 -12.62
CA PHE A 47 16.84 9.67 -13.12
C PHE A 47 16.45 8.28 -12.58
N GLU A 48 15.14 8.05 -12.48
CA GLU A 48 14.58 6.77 -12.03
C GLU A 48 14.32 5.84 -13.21
N ARG A 49 14.63 4.55 -13.04
CA ARG A 49 14.30 3.50 -14.02
C ARG A 49 12.81 3.47 -14.38
N ALA A 50 11.93 3.63 -13.39
CA ALA A 50 10.48 3.61 -13.61
C ALA A 50 10.01 4.80 -14.49
N LYS A 51 10.50 6.01 -14.19
CA LYS A 51 10.17 7.22 -14.94
C LYS A 51 10.67 7.13 -16.39
N LEU A 52 11.93 6.72 -16.60
CA LEU A 52 12.52 6.63 -17.93
C LEU A 52 11.86 5.57 -18.82
N THR A 53 11.59 4.37 -18.27
CA THR A 53 10.94 3.29 -19.03
C THR A 53 9.52 3.64 -19.45
N LYS A 54 8.73 4.31 -18.60
CA LYS A 54 7.41 4.87 -18.94
C LYS A 54 7.49 5.87 -20.12
N MET A 55 8.50 6.74 -20.15
CA MET A 55 8.71 7.66 -21.29
C MET A 55 9.03 6.91 -22.60
N TRP A 56 9.88 5.89 -22.58
CA TRP A 56 10.19 5.08 -23.77
C TRP A 56 8.97 4.34 -24.33
N ILE A 57 8.10 3.82 -23.45
CA ILE A 57 6.82 3.19 -23.83
C ILE A 57 5.90 4.22 -24.50
N ALA A 58 5.71 5.38 -23.88
CA ALA A 58 4.89 6.47 -24.42
C ALA A 58 5.39 6.96 -25.79
N LEU A 59 6.71 7.06 -25.98
CA LEU A 59 7.31 7.41 -27.26
C LEU A 59 7.15 6.33 -28.34
N GLY A 60 7.06 5.06 -27.94
CA GLY A 60 7.06 3.91 -28.84
C GLY A 60 8.47 3.53 -29.29
N PHE A 61 9.44 3.48 -28.37
CA PHE A 61 10.79 2.94 -28.61
C PHE A 61 10.91 1.46 -28.23
N VAL A 62 9.95 0.94 -27.46
CA VAL A 62 9.89 -0.44 -27.00
C VAL A 62 9.22 -1.29 -28.08
N GLU A 63 9.95 -2.30 -28.58
CA GLU A 63 9.62 -3.11 -29.74
C GLU A 63 9.94 -4.59 -29.42
N GLY A 64 9.62 -5.53 -30.31
CA GLY A 64 9.96 -6.95 -30.08
C GLY A 64 9.21 -7.60 -28.90
N ILE A 65 7.95 -7.21 -28.69
CA ILE A 65 7.08 -7.83 -27.69
C ILE A 65 6.79 -9.26 -28.13
N THR A 66 7.30 -10.25 -27.39
CA THR A 66 6.97 -11.67 -27.57
C THR A 66 5.75 -12.06 -26.74
N ASP A 67 5.11 -13.18 -27.09
CA ASP A 67 3.96 -13.69 -26.35
C ASP A 67 4.26 -13.87 -24.85
N GLY A 68 3.33 -13.42 -24.01
CA GLY A 68 3.45 -13.44 -22.55
C GLY A 68 4.27 -12.29 -21.94
N MET A 69 4.96 -11.47 -22.72
CA MET A 69 5.73 -10.31 -22.22
C MET A 69 4.91 -9.01 -22.25
N THR A 70 5.03 -8.19 -21.19
CA THR A 70 4.46 -6.83 -21.19
C THR A 70 5.48 -5.80 -21.69
N VAL A 71 5.01 -4.67 -22.21
CA VAL A 71 5.91 -3.57 -22.62
C VAL A 71 6.72 -3.02 -21.43
N GLU A 72 6.20 -3.08 -20.21
CA GLU A 72 6.91 -2.70 -18.99
C GLU A 72 8.06 -3.68 -18.66
N HIS A 73 7.91 -4.96 -19.02
CA HIS A 73 8.99 -5.94 -18.89
C HIS A 73 10.08 -5.70 -19.94
N VAL A 74 9.72 -5.54 -21.22
CA VAL A 74 10.69 -5.30 -22.30
C VAL A 74 11.43 -3.97 -22.09
N ALA A 75 10.74 -2.90 -21.71
CA ALA A 75 11.35 -1.61 -21.39
C ALA A 75 12.35 -1.71 -20.22
N ARG A 76 12.05 -2.54 -19.21
CA ARG A 76 12.98 -2.82 -18.10
C ARG A 76 14.20 -3.60 -18.57
N GLY A 77 14.01 -4.62 -19.41
CA GLY A 77 15.13 -5.34 -20.04
C GLY A 77 16.06 -4.42 -20.84
N TYR A 78 15.50 -3.43 -21.55
CA TYR A 78 16.29 -2.42 -22.26
C TYR A 78 17.10 -1.53 -21.31
N PHE A 79 16.51 -1.10 -20.19
CA PHE A 79 17.21 -0.30 -19.17
C PHE A 79 18.34 -1.11 -18.53
N ASP A 80 18.02 -2.33 -18.09
CA ASP A 80 18.95 -3.20 -17.39
C ASP A 80 20.12 -3.60 -18.32
N ALA A 81 19.88 -3.76 -19.62
CA ALA A 81 20.91 -3.99 -20.63
C ALA A 81 21.83 -2.78 -20.90
N LEU A 82 21.38 -1.55 -20.66
CA LEU A 82 22.21 -0.34 -20.71
C LEU A 82 23.03 -0.17 -19.40
N THR A 83 22.43 -0.51 -18.25
CA THR A 83 23.13 -0.57 -16.96
C THR A 83 24.25 -1.63 -16.95
N GLN A 84 24.00 -2.82 -17.50
CA GLN A 84 25.00 -3.90 -17.65
C GLN A 84 26.19 -3.51 -18.55
N ARG A 85 26.04 -2.48 -19.39
CA ARG A 85 27.11 -1.91 -20.23
C ARG A 85 27.79 -0.69 -19.59
N SER A 86 27.49 -0.39 -18.32
CA SER A 86 27.98 0.78 -17.57
C SER A 86 27.64 2.14 -18.19
N LEU A 87 26.73 2.17 -19.18
CA LEU A 87 26.22 3.40 -19.81
C LEU A 87 25.25 4.15 -18.88
N PHE A 88 24.56 3.40 -18.01
CA PHE A 88 23.89 3.92 -16.82
C PHE A 88 24.62 3.41 -15.58
N GLN A 89 24.89 4.29 -14.62
CA GLN A 89 25.54 3.98 -13.35
C GLN A 89 24.54 4.20 -12.21
N GLU A 90 24.40 3.23 -11.29
CA GLU A 90 23.52 3.36 -10.13
C GLU A 90 24.16 4.32 -9.11
N SER A 91 23.43 5.37 -8.70
CA SER A 91 23.95 6.34 -7.74
C SER A 91 23.91 5.77 -6.34
N THR A 92 25.05 5.80 -5.64
CA THR A 92 25.15 5.48 -4.21
C THR A 92 24.49 6.54 -3.31
N SER A 93 24.12 7.70 -3.86
CA SER A 93 23.45 8.76 -3.12
C SER A 93 21.99 8.42 -2.84
N ASN A 94 21.75 7.66 -1.77
CA ASN A 94 20.43 7.43 -1.20
C ASN A 94 19.89 8.75 -0.61
N ARG A 95 19.39 9.66 -1.46
CA ARG A 95 18.64 10.87 -1.04
C ARG A 95 17.25 10.47 -0.56
N ALA A 96 17.22 9.78 0.58
CA ALA A 96 16.01 9.58 1.36
C ALA A 96 15.59 10.94 1.93
N TYR A 97 14.79 11.69 1.16
CA TYR A 97 14.00 12.76 1.72
C TYR A 97 12.97 12.15 2.67
N ASN A 98 13.04 12.57 3.93
CA ASN A 98 12.20 12.17 5.06
C ASN A 98 12.51 10.74 5.57
N GLY A 99 12.81 10.65 6.88
CA GLY A 99 13.50 9.51 7.50
C GLY A 99 12.61 8.35 7.96
N GLU A 100 11.65 7.89 7.17
CA GLU A 100 10.88 6.68 7.51
C GLU A 100 11.44 5.43 6.86
N SER A 101 11.96 4.52 7.69
CA SER A 101 12.59 3.26 7.26
C SER A 101 11.56 2.15 6.98
N SER A 102 10.57 2.43 6.14
CA SER A 102 9.67 1.38 5.61
C SER A 102 10.41 0.54 4.56
N ALA A 103 10.39 -0.79 4.71
CA ALA A 103 11.18 -1.72 3.88
C ALA A 103 10.67 -1.89 2.42
N THR A 104 9.76 -1.04 1.96
CA THR A 104 9.15 -1.09 0.63
C THR A 104 10.00 -0.38 -0.43
N THR A 105 11.09 -1.02 -0.85
CA THR A 105 11.94 -0.66 -2.00
C THR A 105 12.40 0.80 -2.08
N ALA A 106 13.58 1.10 -1.53
CA ALA A 106 14.25 2.38 -1.77
C ALA A 106 14.41 2.67 -3.28
N THR A 107 14.02 3.88 -3.70
CA THR A 107 14.06 4.31 -5.10
C THR A 107 15.51 4.46 -5.58
N ARG A 108 15.92 3.61 -6.53
CA ARG A 108 17.25 3.64 -7.14
C ARG A 108 17.32 4.69 -8.24
N TYR A 109 18.22 5.66 -8.07
CA TYR A 109 18.54 6.69 -9.06
C TYR A 109 19.77 6.29 -9.87
N TYR A 110 19.80 6.70 -11.13
CA TYR A 110 20.89 6.41 -12.06
C TYR A 110 21.39 7.70 -12.72
N VAL A 111 22.66 7.70 -13.13
CA VAL A 111 23.32 8.79 -13.85
C VAL A 111 24.00 8.26 -15.12
N ILE A 112 24.33 9.17 -16.05
CA ILE A 112 25.20 8.93 -17.20
C ILE A 112 26.51 9.68 -16.95
N HIS A 113 27.64 9.03 -17.15
CA HIS A 113 28.96 9.66 -16.98
C HIS A 113 29.15 10.82 -17.96
N GLU A 114 29.80 11.92 -17.54
CA GLU A 114 29.79 13.17 -18.31
C GLU A 114 30.39 13.03 -19.71
N GLN A 115 31.47 12.27 -19.88
CA GLN A 115 32.09 12.00 -21.18
C GLN A 115 31.13 11.25 -22.12
N ILE A 116 30.39 10.25 -21.60
CA ILE A 116 29.39 9.48 -22.35
C ILE A 116 28.19 10.38 -22.70
N HIS A 117 27.77 11.25 -21.79
CA HIS A 117 26.71 12.22 -22.00
C HIS A 117 27.08 13.28 -23.06
N SER A 118 28.34 13.74 -23.06
CA SER A 118 28.92 14.61 -24.08
C SER A 118 28.93 13.92 -25.46
N MET A 119 29.35 12.65 -25.50
CA MET A 119 29.35 11.84 -26.72
C MET A 119 27.94 11.73 -27.35
N ILE A 120 26.90 11.39 -26.58
CA ILE A 120 25.54 11.30 -27.15
C ILE A 120 24.98 12.65 -27.62
N ARG A 121 25.36 13.77 -26.96
CA ARG A 121 25.04 15.12 -27.45
C ARG A 121 25.76 15.47 -28.76
N ARG A 122 27.02 15.05 -28.96
CA ARG A 122 27.76 15.18 -30.24
C ARG A 122 27.13 14.36 -31.37
N VAL A 123 26.60 13.17 -31.08
CA VAL A 123 26.13 12.20 -32.09
C VAL A 123 24.71 12.47 -32.62
N CYS A 124 23.83 13.12 -31.86
CA CYS A 124 22.40 13.24 -32.21
C CYS A 124 21.79 14.67 -32.28
N PRO A 125 22.52 15.72 -32.75
CA PRO A 125 22.09 17.12 -32.61
C PRO A 125 20.81 17.50 -33.37
N ASN A 126 20.47 16.82 -34.46
CA ASN A 126 19.38 17.25 -35.36
C ASN A 126 17.96 16.93 -34.83
N TYR A 127 17.83 16.06 -33.82
CA TYR A 127 16.54 15.57 -33.32
C TYR A 127 16.35 15.75 -31.80
N TYR A 128 17.43 15.98 -31.05
CA TYR A 128 17.45 16.08 -29.59
C TYR A 128 18.10 17.42 -29.20
N LEU A 129 17.46 18.18 -28.31
CA LEU A 129 17.95 19.50 -27.87
C LEU A 129 17.71 19.67 -26.36
N SER A 130 18.68 20.30 -25.69
CA SER A 130 18.58 20.78 -24.31
C SER A 130 18.82 22.28 -24.29
N ILE A 131 17.95 23.03 -23.60
CA ILE A 131 18.06 24.49 -23.43
C ILE A 131 18.22 24.80 -21.94
N GLU A 132 19.44 25.14 -21.55
CA GLU A 132 19.85 25.37 -20.16
C GLU A 132 20.06 26.86 -19.90
N SER A 133 19.95 27.34 -18.66
CA SER A 133 19.89 28.78 -18.33
C SER A 133 21.11 29.60 -18.77
N ASN A 134 22.26 28.95 -18.98
CA ASN A 134 23.50 29.57 -19.46
C ASN A 134 23.65 29.52 -21.00
N SER A 135 22.66 28.98 -21.72
CA SER A 135 22.65 28.96 -23.19
C SER A 135 22.04 30.24 -23.76
N GLY A 136 22.80 30.92 -24.63
CA GLY A 136 22.30 32.09 -25.35
C GLY A 136 21.09 31.75 -26.22
N VAL A 137 20.15 32.69 -26.34
CA VAL A 137 18.89 32.49 -27.08
C VAL A 137 19.17 32.11 -28.54
N ARG A 138 18.64 30.96 -28.97
CA ARG A 138 18.80 30.43 -30.34
C ARG A 138 17.47 29.93 -30.90
N PRO A 139 17.21 30.06 -32.21
CA PRO A 139 16.01 29.47 -32.84
C PRO A 139 15.99 27.94 -32.67
N ILE A 140 14.86 27.39 -32.25
CA ILE A 140 14.67 25.94 -32.09
C ILE A 140 14.42 25.31 -33.48
N PRO A 141 15.27 24.37 -33.97
CA PRO A 141 15.09 23.82 -35.30
C PRO A 141 13.80 23.01 -35.46
N LEU A 142 13.09 23.19 -36.59
CA LEU A 142 11.86 22.45 -36.93
C LEU A 142 12.06 20.93 -37.07
N THR A 143 13.30 20.44 -37.06
CA THR A 143 13.62 19.00 -37.06
C THR A 143 13.52 18.36 -35.67
N VAL A 144 13.63 19.14 -34.59
CA VAL A 144 13.69 18.64 -33.21
C VAL A 144 12.47 17.79 -32.87
N ARG A 145 12.73 16.62 -32.28
CA ARG A 145 11.74 15.63 -31.84
C ARG A 145 11.66 15.55 -30.32
N HIS A 146 12.77 15.77 -29.63
CA HIS A 146 12.85 15.71 -28.18
C HIS A 146 13.55 16.95 -27.65
N LEU A 147 12.87 17.67 -26.77
CA LEU A 147 13.34 18.92 -26.20
C LEU A 147 13.30 18.84 -24.67
N SER A 148 14.32 19.39 -24.03
CA SER A 148 14.26 19.82 -22.64
C SER A 148 14.56 21.31 -22.51
N VAL A 149 14.11 21.89 -21.40
CA VAL A 149 14.30 23.31 -21.10
C VAL A 149 14.34 23.52 -19.58
N THR A 150 15.21 24.39 -19.08
CA THR A 150 15.12 24.85 -17.68
C THR A 150 14.00 25.87 -17.52
N THR A 151 13.37 25.98 -16.35
CA THR A 151 12.26 26.94 -16.12
C THR A 151 12.62 28.39 -16.51
N GLY A 152 13.86 28.81 -16.26
CA GLY A 152 14.38 30.13 -16.68
C GLY A 152 14.43 30.36 -18.20
N CYS A 153 14.41 29.31 -19.02
CA CYS A 153 14.47 29.40 -20.49
C CYS A 153 13.11 29.31 -21.19
N LEU A 154 11.98 29.19 -20.46
CA LEU A 154 10.65 29.01 -21.06
C LEU A 154 10.22 30.17 -21.99
N GLY A 155 10.81 31.35 -21.86
CA GLY A 155 10.65 32.45 -22.82
C GLY A 155 11.06 32.08 -24.26
N GLN A 156 12.05 31.20 -24.44
CA GLN A 156 12.46 30.73 -25.78
C GLN A 156 11.35 29.90 -26.45
N LEU A 157 10.53 29.18 -25.68
CA LEU A 157 9.35 28.48 -26.22
C LEU A 157 8.27 29.47 -26.68
N LYS A 158 8.09 30.59 -25.98
CA LYS A 158 7.18 31.68 -26.38
C LYS A 158 7.62 32.32 -27.71
N ALA A 159 8.93 32.51 -27.92
CA ALA A 159 9.51 33.00 -29.17
C ALA A 159 9.56 31.98 -30.33
N SER A 160 9.48 30.67 -30.07
CA SER A 160 9.63 29.64 -31.12
C SER A 160 8.49 29.61 -32.16
N SER A 161 8.79 29.11 -33.37
CA SER A 161 7.80 28.70 -34.37
C SER A 161 7.00 27.46 -33.95
N GLU A 162 6.00 27.04 -34.73
CA GLU A 162 5.22 25.84 -34.43
C GLU A 162 6.03 24.54 -34.55
N LEU A 163 6.46 23.98 -33.43
CA LEU A 163 7.21 22.71 -33.37
C LEU A 163 6.27 21.49 -33.52
N ARG A 164 5.45 21.42 -34.58
CA ARG A 164 4.50 20.32 -34.84
C ARG A 164 5.15 18.92 -34.89
N LYS A 165 6.46 18.86 -35.14
CA LYS A 165 7.25 17.62 -35.18
C LYS A 165 7.71 17.12 -33.79
N LEU A 166 7.60 17.94 -32.75
CA LEU A 166 8.02 17.63 -31.37
C LEU A 166 7.19 16.49 -30.76
N ARG A 167 7.86 15.60 -30.03
CA ARG A 167 7.28 14.42 -29.34
C ARG A 167 7.54 14.43 -27.83
N THR A 168 8.60 15.07 -27.38
CA THR A 168 8.92 15.23 -25.94
C THR A 168 9.18 16.69 -25.60
N LEU A 169 8.61 17.14 -24.48
CA LEU A 169 9.03 18.32 -23.73
C LEU A 169 9.21 17.91 -22.26
N ILE A 170 10.42 18.13 -21.73
CA ILE A 170 10.70 18.02 -20.29
C ILE A 170 11.09 19.40 -19.77
N VAL A 171 10.49 19.84 -18.67
CA VAL A 171 10.87 21.08 -17.99
C VAL A 171 11.56 20.75 -16.68
N PHE A 172 12.82 21.15 -16.57
CA PHE A 172 13.65 21.00 -15.38
C PHE A 172 13.63 22.29 -14.54
N GLY A 173 13.55 22.15 -13.23
CA GLY A 173 13.56 23.25 -12.29
C GLY A 173 14.92 23.93 -12.24
N SER A 174 14.96 25.26 -12.43
CA SER A 174 16.15 26.02 -12.03
C SER A 174 16.21 26.15 -10.51
N SER A 175 17.42 26.29 -9.95
CA SER A 175 17.66 26.59 -8.54
C SER A 175 16.90 27.83 -8.02
N ASN A 176 16.58 28.77 -8.90
CA ASN A 176 15.61 29.83 -8.64
C ASN A 176 14.17 29.27 -8.77
N ARG A 177 13.45 29.19 -7.64
CA ARG A 177 12.05 28.71 -7.54
C ARG A 177 11.03 29.72 -8.11
N ASN A 178 11.28 30.25 -9.30
CA ASN A 178 10.35 31.17 -9.96
C ASN A 178 9.20 30.37 -10.59
N ASN A 179 7.95 30.82 -10.40
CA ASN A 179 6.74 30.24 -11.01
C ASN A 179 6.65 30.58 -12.51
N ALA A 180 7.64 30.15 -13.28
CA ALA A 180 7.65 30.27 -14.73
C ALA A 180 6.74 29.19 -15.34
N GLU A 181 5.46 29.51 -15.47
CA GLU A 181 4.45 28.58 -15.98
C GLU A 181 4.45 28.46 -17.51
N ILE A 182 3.99 27.29 -18.00
CA ILE A 182 3.74 27.07 -19.42
C ILE A 182 2.37 27.65 -19.79
N ASP A 183 2.40 28.84 -20.38
CA ASP A 183 1.23 29.46 -21.00
C ASP A 183 0.60 28.57 -22.11
N LYS A 184 -0.73 28.58 -22.19
CA LYS A 184 -1.55 27.94 -23.23
C LYS A 184 -1.14 28.31 -24.65
N GLY A 185 -0.62 29.51 -24.88
CA GLY A 185 -0.03 29.94 -26.15
C GLY A 185 1.16 29.09 -26.59
N VAL A 186 1.94 28.55 -25.63
CA VAL A 186 3.07 27.65 -25.88
C VAL A 186 2.60 26.25 -26.25
N LEU A 187 1.70 25.63 -25.46
CA LEU A 187 1.26 24.25 -25.71
C LEU A 187 0.61 24.04 -27.08
N ARG A 188 -0.09 25.06 -27.61
CA ARG A 188 -0.68 25.02 -28.97
C ARG A 188 0.34 24.72 -30.08
N LYS A 189 1.62 25.03 -29.88
CA LYS A 189 2.70 24.79 -30.86
C LYS A 189 3.08 23.31 -30.98
N PHE A 190 2.71 22.48 -30.00
CA PHE A 190 3.24 21.13 -29.80
C PHE A 190 2.23 20.02 -30.10
N MET A 191 1.40 20.17 -31.15
CA MET A 191 0.31 19.22 -31.46
C MET A 191 0.75 17.75 -31.64
N GLY A 192 2.04 17.48 -31.92
CA GLY A 192 2.61 16.12 -32.04
C GLY A 192 3.08 15.47 -30.73
N LEU A 193 2.96 16.15 -29.58
CA LEU A 193 3.58 15.74 -28.33
C LEU A 193 3.03 14.41 -27.79
N ARG A 194 3.92 13.57 -27.26
CA ARG A 194 3.63 12.27 -26.63
C ARG A 194 4.06 12.22 -25.16
N VAL A 195 5.13 12.93 -24.81
CA VAL A 195 5.66 13.04 -23.45
C VAL A 195 5.70 14.52 -23.07
N LEU A 196 4.97 14.88 -22.02
CA LEU A 196 5.12 16.15 -21.30
C LEU A 196 5.51 15.81 -19.86
N ASP A 197 6.61 16.37 -19.38
CA ASP A 197 7.08 16.16 -18.02
C ASP A 197 7.38 17.49 -17.35
N LEU A 198 6.58 17.80 -16.32
CA LEU A 198 6.61 19.01 -15.52
C LEU A 198 6.91 18.69 -14.05
N SER A 199 7.31 17.45 -13.73
CA SER A 199 7.38 16.99 -12.34
C SER A 199 8.46 17.69 -11.49
N ASP A 200 9.35 18.45 -12.14
CA ASP A 200 10.46 19.20 -11.55
C ASP A 200 10.18 20.72 -11.54
N THR A 201 8.92 21.11 -11.74
CA THR A 201 8.43 22.50 -11.67
C THR A 201 7.68 22.78 -10.36
N CYS A 202 7.22 24.02 -10.15
CA CYS A 202 6.46 24.42 -8.97
C CYS A 202 4.98 24.76 -9.28
N ALA A 203 4.43 24.27 -10.40
CA ALA A 203 3.08 24.61 -10.83
C ALA A 203 2.00 24.06 -9.88
N SER A 204 1.01 24.87 -9.52
CA SER A 204 -0.15 24.47 -8.70
C SER A 204 -1.32 23.92 -9.53
N GLU A 205 -1.40 24.30 -10.80
CA GLU A 205 -2.45 23.90 -11.74
C GLU A 205 -1.87 23.25 -13.00
N VAL A 206 -2.69 22.44 -13.67
CA VAL A 206 -2.33 21.84 -14.96
C VAL A 206 -2.44 22.91 -16.07
N PRO A 207 -1.38 23.13 -16.88
CA PRO A 207 -1.36 24.17 -17.92
C PRO A 207 -2.60 24.20 -18.83
N GLU A 208 -3.22 25.38 -18.92
CA GLU A 208 -4.51 25.56 -19.58
C GLU A 208 -4.45 25.12 -21.07
N GLY A 209 -5.44 24.37 -21.55
CA GLY A 209 -5.45 23.84 -22.91
C GLY A 209 -4.52 22.64 -23.17
N ILE A 210 -4.09 21.95 -22.09
CA ILE A 210 -3.51 20.60 -22.15
C ILE A 210 -4.34 19.67 -23.05
N ASP A 211 -5.65 19.84 -23.09
CA ASP A 211 -6.59 19.03 -23.87
C ASP A 211 -6.33 18.99 -25.38
N ARG A 212 -5.55 19.94 -25.90
CA ARG A 212 -5.16 20.03 -27.32
C ARG A 212 -4.11 18.99 -27.70
N LEU A 213 -3.36 18.46 -26.73
CA LEU A 213 -2.30 17.47 -26.94
C LEU A 213 -2.87 16.07 -27.15
N LYS A 214 -3.64 15.87 -28.23
CA LYS A 214 -4.37 14.61 -28.51
C LYS A 214 -3.49 13.38 -28.70
N HIS A 215 -2.18 13.55 -28.87
CA HIS A 215 -1.21 12.46 -28.95
C HIS A 215 -0.46 12.18 -27.64
N LEU A 216 -0.78 12.89 -26.54
CA LEU A 216 -0.11 12.74 -25.26
C LEU A 216 -0.38 11.35 -24.66
N ARG A 217 0.70 10.74 -24.19
CA ARG A 217 0.75 9.37 -23.64
C ARG A 217 1.40 9.34 -22.26
N TYR A 218 2.31 10.25 -21.97
CA TYR A 218 2.90 10.48 -20.66
C TYR A 218 2.68 11.93 -20.24
N LEU A 219 2.12 12.13 -19.05
CA LEU A 219 2.03 13.41 -18.36
C LEU A 219 2.62 13.27 -16.95
N GLY A 220 3.80 13.86 -16.74
CA GLY A 220 4.41 14.02 -15.42
C GLY A 220 4.09 15.38 -14.84
N LEU A 221 3.67 15.43 -13.58
CA LEU A 221 3.21 16.62 -12.87
C LEU A 221 3.94 16.81 -11.53
N PRO A 222 4.13 18.05 -11.06
CA PRO A 222 4.84 18.32 -9.81
C PRO A 222 3.95 18.06 -8.59
N ASN A 223 4.58 17.85 -7.42
CA ASN A 223 3.86 17.60 -6.18
C ASN A 223 3.07 18.80 -5.63
N THR A 224 3.29 19.97 -6.21
CA THR A 224 2.58 21.23 -5.91
C THR A 224 1.17 21.31 -6.50
N ILE A 225 0.78 20.38 -7.39
CA ILE A 225 -0.56 20.37 -8.01
C ILE A 225 -1.66 20.21 -6.95
N THR A 226 -2.63 21.13 -6.95
CA THR A 226 -3.85 21.07 -6.14
C THR A 226 -5.09 20.67 -6.94
N GLU A 227 -5.15 21.02 -8.24
CA GLU A 227 -6.21 20.57 -9.16
C GLU A 227 -5.66 20.03 -10.50
N LEU A 228 -6.23 18.93 -10.99
CA LEU A 228 -5.93 18.36 -12.32
C LEU A 228 -6.74 19.01 -13.47
N GLY A 229 -7.85 19.68 -13.16
CA GLY A 229 -8.82 20.18 -14.14
C GLY A 229 -9.57 19.07 -14.90
N THR A 230 -10.71 19.40 -15.49
CA THR A 230 -11.48 18.45 -16.32
C THR A 230 -10.82 18.16 -17.67
N ASP A 231 -9.92 19.02 -18.13
CA ASP A 231 -9.25 18.90 -19.43
C ASP A 231 -8.39 17.64 -19.59
N ILE A 232 -7.81 17.11 -18.51
CA ILE A 232 -7.02 15.86 -18.55
C ILE A 232 -7.86 14.68 -19.02
N THR A 233 -9.16 14.62 -18.72
CA THR A 233 -10.04 13.49 -19.11
C THR A 233 -10.29 13.43 -20.63
N LYS A 234 -9.93 14.48 -21.37
CA LYS A 234 -9.99 14.56 -22.84
C LYS A 234 -8.73 13.97 -23.53
N LEU A 235 -7.73 13.52 -22.77
CA LEU A 235 -6.47 12.94 -23.24
C LEU A 235 -6.60 11.42 -23.46
N LEU A 236 -7.45 11.01 -24.40
CA LEU A 236 -7.85 9.60 -24.55
C LEU A 236 -6.71 8.60 -24.90
N LEU A 237 -5.53 9.09 -25.28
CA LEU A 237 -4.33 8.27 -25.52
C LEU A 237 -3.36 8.24 -24.34
N LEU A 238 -3.69 8.84 -23.19
CA LEU A 238 -2.83 8.89 -22.01
C LEU A 238 -2.63 7.48 -21.44
N GLN A 239 -1.36 7.08 -21.29
CA GLN A 239 -0.90 5.79 -20.77
C GLN A 239 -0.25 5.91 -19.39
N THR A 240 0.27 7.09 -19.06
CA THR A 240 0.85 7.43 -17.76
C THR A 240 0.42 8.84 -17.37
N LEU A 241 -0.19 8.94 -16.18
CA LEU A 241 -0.34 10.17 -15.42
C LEU A 241 0.39 9.95 -14.10
N GLY A 242 1.33 10.83 -13.74
CA GLY A 242 2.02 10.72 -12.46
C GLY A 242 2.25 12.05 -11.79
N VAL A 243 1.90 12.13 -10.51
CA VAL A 243 2.26 13.22 -9.60
C VAL A 243 3.37 12.70 -8.70
N VAL A 244 4.40 13.51 -8.46
CA VAL A 244 5.57 13.09 -7.66
C VAL A 244 5.31 13.24 -6.15
N SER A 245 6.06 12.47 -5.35
CA SER A 245 6.18 12.51 -3.88
C SER A 245 5.00 11.99 -3.06
N ASN A 246 5.34 11.61 -1.82
CA ASN A 246 4.45 11.06 -0.79
C ASN A 246 3.56 12.14 -0.12
N ASP A 247 3.68 13.40 -0.54
CA ASP A 247 2.98 14.57 0.00
C ASP A 247 2.08 15.21 -1.08
N CYS A 248 1.27 14.38 -1.76
CA CYS A 248 0.40 14.83 -2.84
C CYS A 248 -0.64 15.84 -2.33
N LYS A 249 -0.67 17.05 -2.90
CA LYS A 249 -1.57 18.14 -2.48
C LYS A 249 -2.89 18.22 -3.26
N LEU A 250 -3.18 17.20 -4.05
CA LEU A 250 -4.37 17.13 -4.89
C LEU A 250 -5.64 17.14 -4.03
N GLU A 251 -6.56 18.08 -4.25
CA GLU A 251 -7.80 18.14 -3.46
C GLU A 251 -8.81 17.06 -3.90
N ARG A 252 -8.90 16.81 -5.21
CA ARG A 252 -9.90 15.92 -5.82
C ARG A 252 -9.48 15.44 -7.21
N LEU A 253 -9.95 14.26 -7.60
CA LEU A 253 -9.89 13.81 -9.00
C LEU A 253 -11.06 14.39 -9.82
N PRO A 254 -10.86 14.61 -11.14
CA PRO A 254 -11.97 14.88 -12.06
C PRO A 254 -12.98 13.71 -12.11
N GLU A 255 -14.28 14.02 -12.15
CA GLU A 255 -15.35 13.01 -12.18
C GLU A 255 -15.22 12.02 -13.36
N ASP A 256 -14.70 12.51 -14.48
CA ASP A 256 -14.65 11.83 -15.77
C ASP A 256 -13.35 11.02 -16.01
N MET A 257 -12.53 10.80 -14.96
CA MET A 257 -11.22 10.12 -15.05
C MET A 257 -11.28 8.74 -15.73
N SER A 258 -12.37 8.00 -15.54
CA SER A 258 -12.63 6.69 -16.16
C SER A 258 -12.96 6.74 -17.66
N ARG A 259 -12.72 7.87 -18.33
CA ARG A 259 -12.60 7.99 -19.79
C ARG A 259 -11.20 7.67 -20.30
N LEU A 260 -10.19 7.65 -19.43
CA LEU A 260 -8.80 7.35 -19.77
C LEU A 260 -8.57 5.84 -19.91
N ILE A 261 -9.26 5.20 -20.85
CA ILE A 261 -9.27 3.74 -21.05
C ILE A 261 -7.89 3.14 -21.39
N ASN A 262 -6.99 3.96 -21.93
CA ASN A 262 -5.61 3.56 -22.26
C ASN A 262 -4.62 3.73 -21.09
N LEU A 263 -5.07 4.23 -19.93
CA LEU A 263 -4.20 4.53 -18.80
C LEU A 263 -3.70 3.24 -18.15
N ARG A 264 -2.38 3.09 -18.11
CA ARG A 264 -1.67 1.93 -17.53
C ARG A 264 -1.11 2.27 -16.16
N HIS A 265 -0.61 3.50 -16.02
CA HIS A 265 0.00 4.02 -14.82
C HIS A 265 -0.71 5.29 -14.36
N LEU A 266 -1.13 5.28 -13.10
CA LEU A 266 -1.69 6.41 -12.37
C LEU A 266 -0.91 6.52 -11.06
N ASP A 267 0.22 7.22 -11.09
CA ASP A 267 1.09 7.35 -9.92
C ASP A 267 0.46 8.38 -8.96
N LEU A 268 -0.44 7.87 -8.11
CA LEU A 268 -1.20 8.54 -7.04
C LEU A 268 -1.47 7.54 -5.92
N ASP A 269 -1.75 8.03 -4.71
CA ASP A 269 -2.15 7.17 -3.60
C ASP A 269 -3.50 6.48 -3.85
N MET A 270 -3.62 5.25 -3.30
CA MET A 270 -4.80 4.41 -3.49
C MET A 270 -6.10 5.09 -3.01
N GLU A 271 -6.03 6.03 -2.06
CA GLU A 271 -7.18 6.78 -1.54
C GLU A 271 -7.75 7.80 -2.54
N TYR A 272 -6.93 8.30 -3.49
CA TYR A 272 -7.42 9.03 -4.65
C TYR A 272 -8.04 8.08 -5.66
N ILE A 273 -7.36 6.97 -5.98
CA ILE A 273 -7.83 5.97 -6.96
C ILE A 273 -9.19 5.39 -6.55
N ALA A 274 -9.44 5.21 -5.24
CA ALA A 274 -10.72 4.79 -4.67
C ALA A 274 -11.91 5.75 -4.93
N GLN A 275 -11.64 6.98 -5.39
CA GLN A 275 -12.66 7.98 -5.73
C GLN A 275 -13.09 7.92 -7.19
N ILE A 276 -12.39 7.17 -8.06
CA ILE A 276 -12.71 7.08 -9.49
C ILE A 276 -14.01 6.29 -9.69
N ALA A 277 -15.09 7.00 -10.01
CA ALA A 277 -16.33 6.40 -10.45
C ALA A 277 -16.17 5.79 -11.86
N GLY A 278 -16.61 4.55 -12.06
CA GLY A 278 -16.55 3.87 -13.36
C GLY A 278 -15.19 3.23 -13.66
N ILE A 279 -14.35 3.02 -12.64
CA ILE A 279 -12.95 2.59 -12.78
C ILE A 279 -12.78 1.31 -13.62
N GLY A 280 -13.80 0.43 -13.65
CA GLY A 280 -13.81 -0.77 -14.49
C GLY A 280 -13.61 -0.54 -16.00
N ARG A 281 -13.82 0.70 -16.50
CA ARG A 281 -13.48 1.07 -17.89
C ARG A 281 -11.98 1.16 -18.15
N MET A 282 -11.15 1.28 -17.11
CA MET A 282 -9.70 1.46 -17.20
C MET A 282 -8.99 0.10 -17.19
N THR A 283 -9.41 -0.81 -18.07
CA THR A 283 -8.98 -2.23 -18.08
C THR A 283 -7.48 -2.45 -18.27
N MET A 284 -6.77 -1.43 -18.77
CA MET A 284 -5.31 -1.39 -18.95
C MET A 284 -4.52 -0.99 -17.69
N LEU A 285 -5.20 -0.54 -16.63
CA LEU A 285 -4.58 -0.03 -15.40
C LEU A 285 -3.79 -1.13 -14.68
N GLN A 286 -2.53 -0.85 -14.35
CA GLN A 286 -1.62 -1.78 -13.69
C GLN A 286 -1.34 -1.44 -12.22
N GLU A 287 -1.78 -0.27 -11.72
CA GLU A 287 -1.43 0.19 -10.39
C GLU A 287 -2.16 -0.53 -9.26
N SER A 288 -1.70 -0.27 -8.03
CA SER A 288 -2.39 -0.70 -6.82
C SER A 288 -3.71 0.05 -6.66
N VAL A 289 -4.79 -0.65 -6.30
CA VAL A 289 -6.14 -0.06 -6.19
C VAL A 289 -6.69 -0.31 -4.79
N GLU A 290 -7.26 0.74 -4.19
CA GLU A 290 -8.26 0.59 -3.13
C GLU A 290 -9.65 0.77 -3.75
N PHE A 291 -10.57 -0.12 -3.43
CA PHE A 291 -11.94 -0.13 -3.94
C PHE A 291 -12.92 -0.19 -2.78
N HIS A 292 -13.98 0.63 -2.83
CA HIS A 292 -15.00 0.69 -1.78
C HIS A 292 -16.28 0.03 -2.29
N ALA A 293 -16.57 -1.18 -1.83
CA ALA A 293 -17.80 -1.87 -2.16
C ALA A 293 -19.03 -1.09 -1.68
N GLY A 294 -20.11 -1.13 -2.47
CA GLY A 294 -21.42 -0.63 -2.08
C GLY A 294 -21.53 0.88 -1.77
N ARG A 295 -20.57 1.71 -2.23
CA ARG A 295 -20.77 3.16 -2.30
C ARG A 295 -22.11 3.45 -2.99
N ARG A 296 -22.85 4.44 -2.49
CA ARG A 296 -24.14 4.87 -3.06
C ARG A 296 -23.99 5.65 -4.38
N GLN A 297 -22.77 6.08 -4.70
CA GLN A 297 -22.41 6.72 -5.97
C GLN A 297 -22.42 5.68 -7.11
N LYS A 298 -22.83 6.08 -8.32
CA LYS A 298 -22.71 5.24 -9.51
C LYS A 298 -21.23 5.01 -9.84
N GLY A 299 -20.87 3.83 -10.36
CA GLY A 299 -19.50 3.52 -10.75
C GLY A 299 -18.60 2.99 -9.61
N HIS A 300 -19.18 2.25 -8.66
CA HIS A 300 -18.47 1.49 -7.63
C HIS A 300 -19.14 0.11 -7.40
N SER A 301 -19.58 -0.52 -8.50
CA SER A 301 -20.14 -1.88 -8.48
C SER A 301 -19.04 -2.93 -8.52
N MET A 302 -19.21 -4.05 -7.80
CA MET A 302 -18.18 -5.12 -7.75
C MET A 302 -17.81 -5.66 -9.15
N ARG A 303 -18.75 -5.62 -10.11
CA ARG A 303 -18.49 -5.94 -11.52
C ARG A 303 -17.34 -5.15 -12.12
N GLU A 304 -17.13 -3.90 -11.69
CA GLU A 304 -16.05 -3.06 -12.21
C GLU A 304 -14.67 -3.56 -11.78
N LEU A 305 -14.56 -4.29 -10.66
CA LEU A 305 -13.35 -5.05 -10.36
C LEU A 305 -13.16 -6.21 -11.35
N GLY A 306 -14.23 -6.86 -11.80
CA GLY A 306 -14.18 -7.98 -12.76
C GLY A 306 -13.57 -7.64 -14.11
N GLU A 307 -13.67 -6.38 -14.54
CA GLU A 307 -13.04 -5.87 -15.77
C GLU A 307 -11.54 -5.51 -15.57
N LEU A 308 -11.12 -5.20 -14.33
CA LEU A 308 -9.76 -4.81 -13.96
C LEU A 308 -8.84 -6.03 -13.73
N ASN A 309 -8.43 -6.68 -14.81
CA ASN A 309 -7.55 -7.87 -14.75
C ASN A 309 -6.05 -7.55 -14.94
N SER A 310 -5.72 -6.33 -15.39
CA SER A 310 -4.34 -5.84 -15.53
C SER A 310 -3.67 -5.40 -14.22
N LEU A 311 -4.40 -5.38 -13.09
CA LEU A 311 -3.89 -4.87 -11.80
C LEU A 311 -2.67 -5.65 -11.30
N HIS A 312 -1.58 -4.95 -10.99
CA HIS A 312 -0.38 -5.50 -10.37
C HIS A 312 -0.31 -5.14 -8.88
N ARG A 313 0.64 -5.75 -8.17
CA ARG A 313 0.98 -5.44 -6.77
C ARG A 313 -0.19 -5.68 -5.80
N LYS A 314 -1.04 -4.68 -5.53
CA LYS A 314 -1.95 -4.66 -4.37
C LYS A 314 -3.37 -4.24 -4.75
N LEU A 315 -4.36 -5.01 -4.27
CA LEU A 315 -5.78 -4.68 -4.33
C LEU A 315 -6.34 -4.71 -2.91
N ARG A 316 -6.95 -3.62 -2.47
CA ARG A 316 -7.71 -3.54 -1.22
C ARG A 316 -9.19 -3.36 -1.53
N ILE A 317 -10.06 -4.14 -0.91
CA ILE A 317 -11.51 -4.04 -1.03
C ILE A 317 -12.09 -3.73 0.35
N LYS A 318 -12.57 -2.50 0.56
CA LYS A 318 -13.20 -2.02 1.79
C LYS A 318 -14.73 -2.11 1.70
N GLY A 319 -15.40 -2.26 2.84
CA GLY A 319 -16.86 -2.15 2.98
C GLY A 319 -17.63 -3.40 2.51
N LEU A 320 -17.01 -4.59 2.60
CA LEU A 320 -17.57 -5.84 2.07
C LEU A 320 -18.90 -6.27 2.71
N GLU A 321 -19.28 -5.74 3.88
CA GLU A 321 -20.62 -5.89 4.49
C GLU A 321 -21.76 -5.27 3.68
N THR A 322 -21.45 -4.44 2.68
CA THR A 322 -22.44 -3.77 1.83
C THR A 322 -22.84 -4.58 0.59
N VAL A 323 -22.14 -5.69 0.30
CA VAL A 323 -22.38 -6.53 -0.88
C VAL A 323 -23.64 -7.38 -0.66
N LYS A 324 -24.65 -7.17 -1.50
CA LYS A 324 -26.03 -7.63 -1.26
C LYS A 324 -26.36 -9.04 -1.73
N SER A 325 -25.51 -9.65 -2.56
CA SER A 325 -25.75 -10.95 -3.21
C SER A 325 -24.42 -11.66 -3.50
N LYS A 326 -24.47 -12.97 -3.79
CA LYS A 326 -23.27 -13.78 -4.08
C LYS A 326 -22.68 -13.43 -5.45
N GLU A 327 -23.56 -13.32 -6.42
CA GLU A 327 -23.29 -13.01 -7.83
C GLU A 327 -22.60 -11.64 -7.96
N ALA A 328 -22.96 -10.69 -7.08
CA ALA A 328 -22.25 -9.42 -6.95
C ALA A 328 -20.79 -9.61 -6.48
N ALA A 329 -20.52 -10.47 -5.50
CA ALA A 329 -19.15 -10.76 -5.06
C ALA A 329 -18.36 -11.53 -6.14
N GLU A 330 -18.97 -12.50 -6.80
CA GLU A 330 -18.38 -13.30 -7.90
C GLU A 330 -17.98 -12.41 -9.09
N SER A 331 -18.79 -11.39 -9.41
CA SER A 331 -18.51 -10.45 -10.51
C SER A 331 -17.22 -9.62 -10.37
N ALA A 332 -16.50 -9.72 -9.23
CA ALA A 332 -15.18 -9.12 -9.07
C ALA A 332 -14.04 -9.92 -9.76
N HIS A 333 -14.30 -11.18 -10.14
CA HIS A 333 -13.37 -12.09 -10.83
C HIS A 333 -11.91 -12.02 -10.32
N LEU A 334 -11.70 -12.28 -9.03
CA LEU A 334 -10.37 -12.18 -8.40
C LEU A 334 -9.41 -13.29 -8.88
N GLU A 335 -9.95 -14.39 -9.38
CA GLU A 335 -9.25 -15.50 -10.03
C GLU A 335 -8.62 -15.14 -11.39
N ASN A 336 -9.10 -14.07 -12.05
CA ASN A 336 -8.54 -13.59 -13.32
C ASN A 336 -7.36 -12.60 -13.14
N LYS A 337 -7.02 -12.23 -11.90
CA LYS A 337 -6.05 -11.16 -11.61
C LYS A 337 -4.62 -11.69 -11.53
N VAL A 338 -4.12 -12.15 -12.68
CA VAL A 338 -2.90 -12.94 -12.79
C VAL A 338 -1.63 -12.25 -12.28
N HIS A 339 -1.60 -10.92 -12.27
CA HIS A 339 -0.46 -10.09 -11.82
C HIS A 339 -0.55 -9.62 -10.36
N LEU A 340 -1.65 -9.90 -9.66
CA LEU A 340 -1.87 -9.48 -8.28
C LEU A 340 -0.98 -10.24 -7.29
N LYS A 341 -0.50 -9.55 -6.24
CA LYS A 341 0.41 -10.10 -5.22
C LYS A 341 -0.07 -9.95 -3.78
N THR A 342 -0.75 -8.86 -3.46
CA THR A 342 -1.34 -8.58 -2.16
C THR A 342 -2.84 -8.35 -2.33
N LEU A 343 -3.65 -9.06 -1.56
CA LEU A 343 -5.09 -8.87 -1.48
C LEU A 343 -5.46 -8.52 -0.04
N GLU A 344 -6.14 -7.39 0.16
CA GLU A 344 -6.65 -6.96 1.47
C GLU A 344 -8.18 -6.88 1.42
N LEU A 345 -8.86 -7.74 2.17
CA LEU A 345 -10.32 -7.81 2.25
C LEU A 345 -10.78 -7.23 3.60
N GLN A 346 -11.46 -6.09 3.59
CA GLN A 346 -11.80 -5.32 4.79
C GLN A 346 -13.31 -5.08 4.90
N TRP A 347 -13.87 -5.51 6.01
CA TRP A 347 -15.21 -5.16 6.48
C TRP A 347 -15.15 -3.98 7.46
N SER A 348 -16.28 -3.38 7.83
CA SER A 348 -16.33 -2.42 8.95
C SER A 348 -16.38 -3.11 10.32
N ASP A 349 -15.52 -2.63 11.24
CA ASP A 349 -15.49 -3.05 12.66
C ASP A 349 -16.77 -2.61 13.40
N GLU A 350 -17.26 -1.39 13.13
CA GLU A 350 -18.51 -0.86 13.68
C GLU A 350 -19.73 -1.21 12.81
N ARG A 351 -20.19 -2.47 12.87
CA ARG A 351 -21.53 -2.80 12.36
C ARG A 351 -22.61 -2.25 13.28
N ARG A 352 -22.90 -0.96 13.12
CA ARG A 352 -24.12 -0.32 13.65
C ARG A 352 -25.32 -1.17 13.24
N ALA A 353 -26.21 -1.47 14.19
CA ALA A 353 -27.32 -2.43 14.05
C ALA A 353 -28.41 -2.08 13.00
N LYS A 354 -28.14 -1.14 12.08
CA LYS A 354 -28.97 -0.77 10.94
C LYS A 354 -28.49 -1.35 9.61
N VAL A 355 -27.30 -1.97 9.54
CA VAL A 355 -26.85 -2.70 8.34
C VAL A 355 -27.22 -4.18 8.47
N VAL A 356 -28.47 -4.48 8.12
CA VAL A 356 -28.91 -5.87 7.91
C VAL A 356 -28.37 -6.32 6.55
N SER A 357 -27.27 -7.06 6.55
CA SER A 357 -26.81 -7.74 5.34
C SER A 357 -27.80 -8.87 5.00
N THR A 358 -28.19 -8.95 3.72
CA THR A 358 -29.03 -10.02 3.17
C THR A 358 -28.27 -11.34 3.00
N VAL A 359 -26.93 -11.30 3.04
CA VAL A 359 -26.04 -12.44 2.82
C VAL A 359 -24.98 -12.50 3.92
N SER A 360 -24.64 -13.69 4.40
CA SER A 360 -23.58 -13.85 5.40
C SER A 360 -22.20 -13.60 4.79
N ASP A 361 -21.29 -13.01 5.56
CA ASP A 361 -19.91 -12.74 5.14
C ASP A 361 -19.20 -13.99 4.58
N LEU A 362 -19.53 -15.19 5.08
CA LEU A 362 -18.98 -16.45 4.61
C LEU A 362 -19.33 -16.74 3.14
N GLU A 363 -20.54 -16.43 2.71
CA GLU A 363 -20.91 -16.60 1.31
C GLU A 363 -20.22 -15.54 0.43
N ILE A 364 -20.13 -14.29 0.89
CA ILE A 364 -19.37 -13.24 0.18
C ILE A 364 -17.88 -13.62 0.05
N LEU A 365 -17.25 -14.07 1.14
CA LEU A 365 -15.84 -14.44 1.16
C LEU A 365 -15.54 -15.75 0.39
N LYS A 366 -16.49 -16.71 0.32
CA LYS A 366 -16.39 -17.86 -0.59
C LYS A 366 -16.27 -17.45 -2.05
N CYS A 367 -17.08 -16.47 -2.48
CA CYS A 367 -17.09 -15.95 -3.84
C CYS A 367 -15.81 -15.17 -4.22
N LEU A 368 -15.11 -14.58 -3.25
CA LEU A 368 -13.89 -13.79 -3.47
C LEU A 368 -12.62 -14.66 -3.56
N ARG A 369 -12.63 -15.69 -4.41
CA ARG A 369 -11.50 -16.63 -4.59
C ARG A 369 -10.33 -15.95 -5.33
N PRO A 370 -9.13 -15.82 -4.74
CA PRO A 370 -8.00 -15.15 -5.39
C PRO A 370 -7.31 -16.02 -6.46
N HIS A 371 -6.60 -15.40 -7.40
CA HIS A 371 -5.72 -16.11 -8.33
C HIS A 371 -4.46 -16.70 -7.64
N ARG A 372 -4.04 -17.89 -8.09
CA ARG A 372 -2.86 -18.68 -7.61
C ARG A 372 -1.47 -18.01 -7.68
N ASN A 373 -1.38 -16.73 -8.06
CA ASN A 373 -0.15 -15.95 -8.02
C ASN A 373 -0.01 -15.06 -6.77
N LEU A 374 -1.04 -15.03 -5.92
CA LEU A 374 -1.06 -14.25 -4.68
C LEU A 374 0.07 -14.67 -3.73
N GLU A 375 0.70 -13.68 -3.09
CA GLU A 375 1.78 -13.89 -2.12
C GLU A 375 1.41 -13.41 -0.71
N ASN A 376 0.52 -12.41 -0.60
CA ASN A 376 0.08 -11.85 0.69
C ASN A 376 -1.45 -11.73 0.74
N LEU A 377 -2.07 -12.22 1.81
CA LEU A 377 -3.51 -12.15 2.05
C LEU A 377 -3.79 -11.53 3.43
N HIS A 378 -4.60 -10.49 3.45
CA HIS A 378 -5.07 -9.85 4.67
C HIS A 378 -6.60 -9.91 4.71
N ILE A 379 -7.17 -10.40 5.81
CA ILE A 379 -8.62 -10.43 6.07
C ILE A 379 -8.87 -9.65 7.36
N GLN A 380 -9.68 -8.60 7.27
CA GLN A 380 -9.86 -7.62 8.36
C GLN A 380 -11.34 -7.44 8.71
N SER A 381 -11.65 -7.43 10.01
CA SER A 381 -13.01 -7.17 10.55
C SER A 381 -14.11 -8.14 10.09
N TYR A 382 -13.72 -9.32 9.61
CA TYR A 382 -14.63 -10.36 9.14
C TYR A 382 -15.50 -10.91 10.29
N ALA A 383 -16.83 -10.97 10.10
CA ALA A 383 -17.79 -11.27 11.16
C ALA A 383 -18.47 -12.65 11.03
N GLY A 384 -17.96 -13.53 10.16
CA GLY A 384 -18.35 -14.94 10.11
C GLY A 384 -17.61 -15.81 11.14
N LYS A 385 -18.17 -16.98 11.43
CA LYS A 385 -17.64 -17.96 12.40
C LYS A 385 -16.52 -18.86 11.86
N MET A 386 -16.42 -18.95 10.52
CA MET A 386 -15.55 -19.87 9.77
C MET A 386 -14.89 -19.10 8.62
N LEU A 387 -13.72 -19.55 8.15
CA LEU A 387 -13.13 -19.10 6.89
C LEU A 387 -13.48 -20.09 5.73
N PRO A 388 -13.37 -19.69 4.45
CA PRO A 388 -13.72 -20.55 3.33
C PRO A 388 -12.66 -21.64 3.07
N SER A 389 -13.10 -22.78 2.53
CA SER A 389 -12.23 -23.91 2.18
C SER A 389 -11.19 -23.61 1.09
N TRP A 390 -11.36 -22.55 0.29
CA TRP A 390 -10.34 -22.14 -0.69
C TRP A 390 -9.02 -21.68 -0.02
N LEU A 391 -9.00 -21.42 1.29
CA LEU A 391 -7.79 -21.08 2.03
C LEU A 391 -6.98 -22.34 2.42
N GLU A 392 -7.57 -23.54 2.31
CA GLU A 392 -6.92 -24.84 2.52
C GLU A 392 -6.43 -25.49 1.20
N ASP A 393 -6.79 -24.88 0.07
CA ASP A 393 -6.42 -25.32 -1.29
C ASP A 393 -4.93 -25.03 -1.56
N GLN A 394 -4.10 -26.07 -1.45
CA GLN A 394 -2.64 -25.98 -1.59
C GLN A 394 -2.17 -25.53 -2.98
N ASP A 395 -2.91 -25.84 -4.05
CA ASP A 395 -2.51 -25.43 -5.41
C ASP A 395 -2.95 -24.00 -5.74
N LEU A 396 -4.06 -23.54 -5.14
CA LEU A 396 -4.45 -22.12 -5.16
C LEU A 396 -3.51 -21.26 -4.30
N MET A 397 -3.21 -21.70 -3.07
CA MET A 397 -2.39 -20.94 -2.12
C MET A 397 -0.89 -21.24 -2.23
N LYS A 398 -0.46 -21.90 -3.31
CA LYS A 398 0.92 -22.36 -3.55
C LYS A 398 2.00 -21.27 -3.46
N LYS A 399 1.64 -20.00 -3.64
CA LYS A 399 2.58 -18.87 -3.55
C LYS A 399 2.37 -17.99 -2.32
N LEU A 400 1.39 -18.31 -1.46
CA LEU A 400 1.10 -17.53 -0.26
C LEU A 400 2.27 -17.61 0.73
N ARG A 401 2.78 -16.45 1.11
CA ARG A 401 3.93 -16.22 2.00
C ARG A 401 3.53 -15.49 3.27
N PHE A 402 2.50 -14.65 3.20
CA PHE A 402 2.01 -13.83 4.31
C PHE A 402 0.50 -14.00 4.45
N LEU A 403 0.03 -14.39 5.65
CA LEU A 403 -1.38 -14.48 5.99
C LEU A 403 -1.64 -13.68 7.27
N HIS A 404 -2.53 -12.69 7.18
CA HIS A 404 -2.89 -11.80 8.28
C HIS A 404 -4.40 -11.80 8.49
N LEU A 405 -4.83 -12.17 9.69
CA LEU A 405 -6.22 -12.17 10.13
C LEU A 405 -6.34 -11.15 11.29
N SER A 406 -7.04 -10.03 11.09
CA SER A 406 -7.18 -9.00 12.13
C SER A 406 -8.64 -8.61 12.41
N SER A 407 -8.95 -8.33 13.68
CA SER A 407 -10.28 -7.93 14.16
C SER A 407 -11.44 -8.87 13.75
N CYS A 408 -11.16 -10.13 13.41
CA CYS A 408 -12.17 -11.11 13.02
C CYS A 408 -12.85 -11.70 14.27
N ARG A 409 -13.45 -10.82 15.09
CA ARG A 409 -13.81 -11.07 16.51
C ARG A 409 -14.78 -12.24 16.72
N LYS A 410 -15.54 -12.64 15.68
CA LYS A 410 -16.51 -13.74 15.69
C LYS A 410 -15.99 -15.06 15.12
N LEU A 411 -14.73 -15.12 14.67
CA LEU A 411 -14.12 -16.32 14.13
C LEU A 411 -13.92 -17.34 15.26
N GLU A 412 -14.61 -18.49 15.17
CA GLU A 412 -14.65 -19.52 16.22
C GLU A 412 -13.68 -20.67 15.93
N SER A 413 -13.40 -20.95 14.65
CA SER A 413 -12.39 -21.92 14.23
C SER A 413 -11.48 -21.35 13.14
N LEU A 414 -10.28 -21.90 13.07
CA LEU A 414 -9.29 -21.59 12.04
C LEU A 414 -9.21 -22.76 11.04
N PRO A 415 -9.05 -22.49 9.73
CA PRO A 415 -8.89 -23.52 8.69
C PRO A 415 -7.49 -24.16 8.72
N LEU A 416 -7.34 -25.31 8.05
CA LEU A 416 -6.14 -26.14 8.01
C LEU A 416 -5.03 -25.54 7.11
N VAL A 417 -4.54 -24.35 7.46
CA VAL A 417 -3.49 -23.63 6.69
C VAL A 417 -2.07 -24.11 6.98
N GLY A 418 -1.87 -25.03 7.92
CA GLY A 418 -0.58 -25.68 8.15
C GLY A 418 0.04 -26.26 6.87
N ARG A 419 -0.79 -26.79 5.97
CA ARG A 419 -0.38 -27.37 4.68
C ARG A 419 0.20 -26.36 3.68
N LEU A 420 0.12 -25.05 3.95
CA LEU A 420 0.66 -24.00 3.08
C LEU A 420 2.18 -23.92 3.23
N SER A 421 2.88 -24.86 2.59
CA SER A 421 4.33 -25.10 2.70
C SER A 421 5.23 -23.92 2.32
N HIS A 422 4.71 -22.88 1.66
CA HIS A 422 5.41 -21.65 1.32
C HIS A 422 5.11 -20.45 2.26
N LEU A 423 4.19 -20.61 3.22
CA LEU A 423 3.87 -19.58 4.19
C LEU A 423 5.08 -19.31 5.10
N LYS A 424 5.46 -18.03 5.22
CA LYS A 424 6.60 -17.52 6.01
C LYS A 424 6.16 -16.69 7.20
N PHE A 425 5.04 -15.99 7.08
CA PHE A 425 4.53 -15.03 8.06
C PHE A 425 3.06 -15.32 8.33
N LEU A 426 2.71 -15.45 9.61
CA LEU A 426 1.34 -15.65 10.08
C LEU A 426 1.03 -14.64 11.20
N GLU A 427 0.03 -13.81 11.00
CA GLU A 427 -0.42 -12.82 11.98
C GLU A 427 -1.90 -13.04 12.31
N MET A 428 -2.21 -13.16 13.61
CA MET A 428 -3.55 -13.42 14.12
C MET A 428 -3.83 -12.44 15.27
N ILE A 429 -4.58 -11.38 14.97
CA ILE A 429 -4.73 -10.19 15.81
C ILE A 429 -6.22 -9.94 16.12
N GLY A 430 -6.60 -9.78 17.38
CA GLY A 430 -7.99 -9.52 17.78
C GLY A 430 -8.98 -10.65 17.44
N LEU A 431 -8.50 -11.89 17.33
CA LEU A 431 -9.31 -13.08 17.02
C LEU A 431 -10.06 -13.59 18.26
N ARG A 432 -10.86 -12.71 18.87
CA ARG A 432 -11.35 -12.85 20.24
C ARG A 432 -12.20 -14.09 20.55
N SER A 433 -12.79 -14.77 19.56
CA SER A 433 -13.57 -16.00 19.75
C SER A 433 -12.79 -17.31 19.50
N VAL A 434 -11.55 -17.25 19.01
CA VAL A 434 -10.71 -18.45 18.81
C VAL A 434 -10.21 -18.94 20.16
N SER A 435 -10.67 -20.11 20.59
CA SER A 435 -10.36 -20.66 21.92
C SER A 435 -9.17 -21.63 21.96
N ARG A 436 -8.82 -22.23 20.82
CA ARG A 436 -7.76 -23.25 20.71
C ARG A 436 -7.05 -23.16 19.36
N ILE A 437 -5.74 -23.38 19.36
CA ILE A 437 -4.92 -23.63 18.16
C ILE A 437 -4.35 -25.06 18.30
N GLY A 438 -4.61 -25.93 17.33
CA GLY A 438 -4.27 -27.37 17.38
C GLY A 438 -4.45 -28.07 16.03
N ASP A 439 -4.75 -29.36 16.01
CA ASP A 439 -4.74 -30.23 14.81
C ASP A 439 -5.73 -29.83 13.69
N SER A 440 -6.74 -29.02 14.00
CA SER A 440 -7.62 -28.39 13.01
C SER A 440 -6.94 -27.29 12.18
N PHE A 441 -5.85 -26.72 12.70
CA PHE A 441 -5.09 -25.62 12.10
C PHE A 441 -3.79 -26.11 11.42
N CYS A 442 -3.08 -27.06 12.06
CA CYS A 442 -1.86 -27.66 11.53
C CYS A 442 -1.58 -29.04 12.14
N ARG A 443 -1.05 -29.97 11.32
CA ARG A 443 -0.70 -31.35 11.67
C ARG A 443 0.83 -31.55 11.76
N SER A 444 1.29 -32.73 12.13
CA SER A 444 2.73 -33.03 12.09
C SER A 444 3.28 -32.96 10.66
N GLY A 445 4.39 -32.22 10.48
CA GLY A 445 5.03 -31.95 9.19
C GLY A 445 4.54 -30.68 8.46
N ASP A 446 3.50 -30.01 8.95
CA ASP A 446 3.01 -28.75 8.38
C ASP A 446 3.96 -27.55 8.63
N PHE A 447 3.68 -26.40 7.99
CA PHE A 447 4.38 -25.13 8.16
C PHE A 447 5.92 -25.15 7.89
N ALA A 448 6.36 -25.99 6.95
CA ALA A 448 7.77 -26.19 6.59
C ALA A 448 8.60 -24.93 6.23
N SER A 449 7.96 -23.80 5.91
CA SER A 449 8.62 -22.51 5.63
C SER A 449 8.29 -21.37 6.62
N LEU A 450 7.52 -21.61 7.68
CA LEU A 450 7.07 -20.54 8.58
C LEU A 450 8.26 -19.99 9.38
N GLU A 451 8.46 -18.67 9.36
CA GLU A 451 9.60 -17.97 9.98
C GLU A 451 9.18 -17.03 11.12
N GLU A 452 7.98 -16.43 11.05
CA GLU A 452 7.45 -15.54 12.09
C GLU A 452 5.95 -15.80 12.33
N MET A 453 5.56 -15.89 13.60
CA MET A 453 4.16 -16.04 14.04
C MET A 453 3.82 -14.97 15.09
N VAL A 454 2.68 -14.30 14.92
CA VAL A 454 2.15 -13.28 15.84
C VAL A 454 0.75 -13.67 16.30
N LEU A 455 0.58 -13.78 17.62
CA LEU A 455 -0.70 -14.00 18.30
C LEU A 455 -0.98 -12.78 19.18
N GLU A 456 -2.02 -12.00 18.88
CA GLU A 456 -2.32 -10.75 19.57
C GLU A 456 -3.82 -10.57 19.87
N ASP A 457 -4.18 -10.09 21.07
CA ASP A 457 -5.58 -9.85 21.49
C ASP A 457 -6.53 -11.05 21.24
N MET A 458 -5.99 -12.27 21.35
CA MET A 458 -6.74 -13.52 21.22
C MET A 458 -7.40 -13.85 22.57
N ALA A 459 -8.33 -13.00 23.00
CA ALA A 459 -8.87 -12.99 24.36
C ALA A 459 -9.40 -14.35 24.87
N SER A 460 -10.05 -15.16 24.02
CA SER A 460 -10.57 -16.48 24.40
C SER A 460 -9.55 -17.63 24.28
N LEU A 461 -8.33 -17.40 23.79
CA LEU A 461 -7.36 -18.46 23.50
C LEU A 461 -6.84 -19.09 24.80
N VAL A 462 -7.30 -20.30 25.12
CA VAL A 462 -6.90 -21.04 26.33
C VAL A 462 -5.67 -21.91 26.08
N LEU A 463 -5.56 -22.47 24.87
CA LEU A 463 -4.57 -23.50 24.52
C LEU A 463 -3.94 -23.23 23.15
N TRP A 464 -2.62 -23.08 23.14
CA TRP A 464 -1.80 -23.24 21.93
C TRP A 464 -1.09 -24.60 21.97
N TYR A 465 -1.74 -25.58 21.35
CA TYR A 465 -1.35 -26.99 21.18
C TYR A 465 -1.25 -27.85 22.46
N SER A 466 -1.82 -29.06 22.42
CA SER A 466 -1.54 -30.18 23.33
C SER A 466 -1.63 -31.50 22.54
N SER A 467 -0.61 -32.36 22.66
CA SER A 467 -0.59 -33.71 22.06
C SER A 467 -0.95 -34.77 23.11
N GLU A 468 -2.25 -34.89 23.41
CA GLU A 468 -2.78 -35.97 24.24
C GLU A 468 -3.19 -37.15 23.34
N GLY A 469 -2.20 -37.92 22.86
CA GLY A 469 -2.43 -39.15 22.09
C GLY A 469 -1.21 -39.69 21.35
N SER A 470 -1.05 -41.02 21.41
CA SER A 470 -0.22 -41.90 20.56
C SER A 470 1.30 -41.62 20.41
N ASP A 471 2.08 -42.57 20.93
CA ASP A 471 3.08 -43.35 20.16
C ASP A 471 4.31 -42.61 19.59
N GLY A 472 5.04 -41.89 20.45
CA GLY A 472 6.50 -41.96 20.52
C GLY A 472 7.38 -41.45 19.36
N HIS A 473 6.84 -41.14 18.18
CA HIS A 473 7.63 -40.83 16.98
C HIS A 473 7.24 -39.52 16.29
N THR A 474 8.18 -38.57 16.33
CA THR A 474 8.19 -37.29 15.59
C THR A 474 7.11 -36.27 16.02
N PRO A 475 7.36 -35.47 17.07
CA PRO A 475 6.52 -34.30 17.37
C PRO A 475 6.54 -33.33 16.19
N ILE A 476 5.48 -32.52 16.07
CA ILE A 476 5.38 -31.46 15.06
C ILE A 476 6.65 -30.59 15.14
N LEU A 477 7.35 -30.39 14.03
CA LEU A 477 8.40 -29.39 13.98
C LEU A 477 7.90 -28.21 13.16
N PHE A 478 8.05 -27.00 13.69
CA PHE A 478 8.09 -25.78 12.90
C PHE A 478 9.56 -25.52 12.57
N PRO A 479 10.16 -26.16 11.54
CA PRO A 479 11.62 -26.29 11.41
C PRO A 479 12.36 -24.96 11.15
N ARG A 480 11.62 -23.88 10.86
CA ARG A 480 12.14 -22.57 10.48
C ARG A 480 11.56 -21.42 11.30
N LEU A 481 10.71 -21.67 12.30
CA LEU A 481 10.03 -20.62 13.05
C LEU A 481 11.03 -19.95 13.99
N LYS A 482 11.47 -18.74 13.62
CA LYS A 482 12.52 -17.95 14.28
C LYS A 482 11.96 -16.93 15.26
N LYS A 483 10.76 -16.43 15.02
CA LYS A 483 10.17 -15.35 15.80
C LYS A 483 8.76 -15.71 16.24
N VAL A 484 8.49 -15.55 17.53
CA VAL A 484 7.13 -15.67 18.07
C VAL A 484 6.82 -14.43 18.92
N LYS A 485 5.66 -13.84 18.68
CA LYS A 485 5.07 -12.80 19.54
C LYS A 485 3.73 -13.29 20.07
N ILE A 486 3.54 -13.20 21.39
CA ILE A 486 2.29 -13.54 22.08
C ILE A 486 1.93 -12.32 22.94
N ILE A 487 0.88 -11.61 22.58
CA ILE A 487 0.57 -10.29 23.15
C ILE A 487 -0.91 -10.27 23.56
N ASN A 488 -1.21 -9.88 24.80
CA ASN A 488 -2.58 -9.73 25.32
C ASN A 488 -3.46 -10.98 25.12
N CYS A 489 -2.89 -12.19 25.26
CA CYS A 489 -3.60 -13.46 25.16
C CYS A 489 -4.06 -13.91 26.56
N TRP A 490 -5.10 -13.23 27.08
CA TRP A 490 -5.47 -13.21 28.50
C TRP A 490 -5.74 -14.57 29.14
N LEU A 491 -6.40 -15.50 28.43
CA LEU A 491 -6.74 -16.83 28.95
C LEU A 491 -5.72 -17.92 28.63
N LEU A 492 -4.60 -17.59 27.97
CA LEU A 492 -3.62 -18.58 27.54
C LEU A 492 -2.95 -19.21 28.76
N SER A 493 -3.16 -20.51 28.95
CA SER A 493 -2.72 -21.24 30.14
C SER A 493 -1.28 -21.78 30.03
N SER A 494 -0.88 -22.15 28.81
CA SER A 494 0.35 -22.89 28.52
C SER A 494 1.04 -22.39 27.25
N LEU A 495 2.37 -22.47 27.22
CA LEU A 495 3.21 -22.21 26.04
C LEU A 495 3.75 -23.51 25.41
N SER A 496 3.02 -24.63 25.56
CA SER A 496 3.34 -25.94 24.97
C SER A 496 3.65 -25.85 23.47
N GLY A 497 2.94 -24.99 22.72
CA GLY A 497 3.20 -24.67 21.31
C GLY A 497 4.65 -24.29 20.97
N LEU A 498 5.42 -23.74 21.91
CA LEU A 498 6.83 -23.37 21.69
C LEU A 498 7.78 -24.58 21.64
N LEU A 499 7.43 -25.71 22.24
CA LEU A 499 8.28 -26.92 22.23
C LEU A 499 8.54 -27.43 20.80
N TYR A 500 7.65 -27.12 19.88
CA TYR A 500 7.65 -27.53 18.47
C TYR A 500 8.51 -26.61 17.57
N CYS A 501 8.90 -25.41 18.03
CA CYS A 501 9.86 -24.52 17.35
C CYS A 501 11.21 -24.40 18.07
N ARG A 502 11.44 -25.19 19.12
CA ARG A 502 12.57 -25.06 20.07
C ARG A 502 13.99 -25.05 19.47
N ARG A 503 14.18 -25.62 18.28
CA ARG A 503 15.47 -25.69 17.55
C ARG A 503 15.66 -24.60 16.48
N SER A 504 14.69 -23.69 16.32
CA SER A 504 14.74 -22.61 15.33
C SER A 504 14.41 -21.23 15.92
N LEU A 505 13.77 -21.18 17.10
CA LEU A 505 13.33 -19.96 17.75
C LEU A 505 14.52 -19.09 18.24
N ILE A 506 14.63 -17.89 17.68
CA ILE A 506 15.66 -16.88 17.94
C ILE A 506 15.12 -15.72 18.79
N TYR A 507 13.87 -15.34 18.59
CA TYR A 507 13.20 -14.24 19.29
C TYR A 507 11.83 -14.66 19.81
N LEU A 508 11.59 -14.40 21.09
CA LEU A 508 10.31 -14.61 21.76
C LEU A 508 9.89 -13.34 22.52
N ARG A 509 8.67 -12.87 22.28
CA ARG A 509 7.99 -11.86 23.10
C ARG A 509 6.72 -12.45 23.70
N VAL A 510 6.55 -12.35 25.02
CA VAL A 510 5.32 -12.72 25.73
C VAL A 510 4.89 -11.53 26.60
N GLU A 511 3.73 -10.97 26.30
CA GLU A 511 3.26 -9.72 26.89
C GLU A 511 1.78 -9.80 27.27
N GLY A 512 1.40 -9.32 28.46
CA GLY A 512 -0.01 -9.22 28.85
C GLY A 512 -0.75 -10.57 28.92
N CYS A 513 -0.03 -11.66 29.24
CA CYS A 513 -0.57 -13.02 29.29
C CYS A 513 -0.55 -13.56 30.75
N PRO A 514 -1.47 -13.10 31.63
CA PRO A 514 -1.37 -13.34 33.07
C PRO A 514 -1.65 -14.79 33.52
N GLN A 515 -2.43 -15.56 32.74
CA GLN A 515 -2.76 -16.96 33.05
C GLN A 515 -1.67 -17.96 32.60
N VAL A 516 -0.64 -17.51 31.89
CA VAL A 516 0.45 -18.38 31.44
C VAL A 516 1.26 -18.83 32.66
N THR A 517 1.21 -20.12 32.97
CA THR A 517 2.01 -20.73 34.03
C THR A 517 3.05 -21.66 33.41
N ALA A 518 4.32 -21.22 33.42
CA ALA A 518 5.39 -21.95 32.76
C ALA A 518 6.76 -21.69 33.40
N ASN A 519 7.50 -22.78 33.63
CA ASN A 519 8.94 -22.75 33.90
C ASN A 519 9.69 -22.77 32.55
N PHE A 520 10.17 -21.61 32.12
CA PHE A 520 10.88 -21.47 30.85
C PHE A 520 12.39 -21.72 31.06
N GLU A 521 12.80 -22.98 30.94
CA GLU A 521 14.20 -23.39 31.03
C GLU A 521 14.97 -23.04 29.74
N ARG A 522 16.04 -22.22 29.85
CA ARG A 522 16.86 -21.85 28.69
C ARG A 522 17.41 -23.06 27.91
N ARG A 523 17.73 -24.17 28.59
CA ARG A 523 18.22 -25.42 27.96
C ARG A 523 17.23 -26.06 26.97
N ARG A 524 15.94 -25.76 27.04
CA ARG A 524 14.95 -26.26 26.08
C ARG A 524 15.00 -25.51 24.74
N PHE A 525 15.54 -24.29 24.73
CA PHE A 525 15.55 -23.35 23.59
C PHE A 525 16.99 -22.89 23.25
N PRO A 526 17.85 -23.79 22.73
CA PRO A 526 19.28 -23.50 22.53
C PRO A 526 19.58 -22.34 21.57
N CYS A 527 18.65 -21.99 20.67
CA CYS A 527 18.84 -20.95 19.65
C CYS A 527 18.27 -19.57 20.04
N LEU A 528 17.74 -19.43 21.26
CA LEU A 528 17.01 -18.22 21.68
C LEU A 528 17.99 -17.11 22.12
N ASP A 529 18.22 -16.17 21.20
CA ASP A 529 19.09 -14.99 21.42
C ASP A 529 18.39 -13.87 22.20
N LYS A 530 17.10 -13.63 21.92
CA LYS A 530 16.34 -12.51 22.50
C LYS A 530 15.00 -12.94 23.09
N LEU A 531 14.77 -12.54 24.35
CA LEU A 531 13.56 -12.81 25.11
C LEU A 531 13.00 -11.51 25.72
N GLU A 532 11.72 -11.24 25.47
CA GLU A 532 10.96 -10.14 26.08
C GLU A 532 9.77 -10.74 26.86
N ILE A 533 9.69 -10.49 28.17
CA ILE A 533 8.57 -10.93 29.03
C ILE A 533 8.03 -9.72 29.79
N LEU A 534 6.75 -9.39 29.60
CA LEU A 534 6.11 -8.19 30.17
C LEU A 534 4.73 -8.54 30.73
N GLY A 535 4.45 -8.21 32.00
CA GLY A 535 3.12 -8.41 32.60
C GLY A 535 2.64 -9.87 32.69
N CYS A 536 3.55 -10.84 32.79
CA CYS A 536 3.23 -12.28 32.82
C CYS A 536 3.68 -12.94 34.15
N PRO A 537 2.98 -12.71 35.29
CA PRO A 537 3.43 -13.12 36.63
C PRO A 537 3.58 -14.64 36.84
N GLY A 538 2.89 -15.48 36.06
CA GLY A 538 3.02 -16.95 36.13
C GLY A 538 4.20 -17.53 35.34
N LEU A 539 4.91 -16.72 34.56
CA LEU A 539 5.98 -17.16 33.66
C LEU A 539 7.35 -16.89 34.30
N ARG A 540 8.04 -17.96 34.72
CA ARG A 540 9.36 -17.88 35.34
C ARG A 540 10.44 -18.34 34.36
N PHE A 541 11.36 -17.45 34.01
CA PHE A 541 12.55 -17.83 33.26
C PHE A 541 13.57 -18.48 34.21
N ILE A 542 14.05 -19.66 33.85
CA ILE A 542 15.06 -20.39 34.61
C ILE A 542 16.34 -20.41 33.78
N GLU A 543 17.28 -19.52 34.16
CA GLU A 543 18.67 -19.68 33.78
C GLU A 543 19.20 -20.94 34.44
N ALA A 544 19.66 -21.89 33.62
CA ALA A 544 20.21 -23.12 34.15
C ALA A 544 21.58 -22.84 34.78
N PRO A 545 21.91 -23.45 35.93
CA PRO A 545 23.21 -23.25 36.55
C PRO A 545 24.34 -23.64 35.59
N PRO A 546 25.50 -22.96 35.69
CA PRO A 546 26.68 -23.32 34.90
C PRO A 546 27.06 -24.77 35.18
N VAL A 547 27.34 -25.53 34.12
CA VAL A 547 27.70 -26.94 34.24
C VAL A 547 29.07 -27.03 34.90
N SER A 548 29.11 -27.55 36.12
CA SER A 548 30.37 -27.83 36.82
C SER A 548 31.20 -28.85 36.06
N HIS A 549 32.52 -28.66 36.06
CA HIS A 549 33.42 -29.29 35.10
C HIS A 549 33.41 -30.83 35.12
N ARG A 550 33.36 -31.41 33.92
CA ARG A 550 34.11 -32.63 33.57
C ARG A 550 34.99 -32.35 32.35
N PRO A 551 36.13 -33.05 32.19
CA PRO A 551 37.20 -32.59 31.32
C PRO A 551 36.90 -32.74 29.81
N ARG A 552 37.62 -31.91 29.03
CA ARG A 552 37.53 -31.72 27.58
C ARG A 552 37.45 -33.02 26.76
N GLN A 553 36.58 -33.01 25.76
CA GLN A 553 37.00 -33.17 24.36
C GLN A 553 36.46 -31.99 23.53
N THR A 554 36.95 -31.84 22.30
CA THR A 554 36.67 -30.73 21.36
C THR A 554 35.19 -30.69 20.93
N GLU A 555 34.62 -29.61 20.37
CA GLU A 555 35.22 -28.53 19.55
C GLU A 555 34.55 -27.14 19.77
N ASP A 556 34.75 -26.18 18.87
CA ASP A 556 34.35 -24.76 19.03
C ASP A 556 32.82 -24.52 19.11
N ASP A 557 32.42 -23.59 19.99
CA ASP A 557 31.64 -22.41 19.60
C ASP A 557 31.71 -21.30 20.69
N ARG A 558 31.71 -20.02 20.30
CA ARG A 558 31.78 -18.88 21.25
C ARG A 558 30.69 -17.83 20.99
N CYS A 559 29.56 -17.95 21.68
CA CYS A 559 28.54 -16.89 21.75
C CYS A 559 28.62 -16.11 23.07
N PRO A 560 28.57 -14.76 23.04
CA PRO A 560 28.48 -13.93 24.25
C PRO A 560 27.07 -14.00 24.88
N PRO A 561 26.92 -13.64 26.17
CA PRO A 561 25.60 -13.56 26.82
C PRO A 561 24.78 -12.38 26.27
N PRO A 562 23.44 -12.51 26.17
CA PRO A 562 22.57 -11.46 25.65
C PRO A 562 22.34 -10.33 26.66
N HIS A 563 22.10 -9.12 26.15
CA HIS A 563 21.69 -7.98 26.97
C HIS A 563 20.26 -8.15 27.49
N GLN A 564 20.11 -8.32 28.82
CA GLN A 564 18.81 -8.24 29.49
C GLN A 564 18.46 -6.76 29.78
N THR A 565 17.33 -6.28 29.27
CA THR A 565 16.73 -5.01 29.70
C THR A 565 15.60 -5.26 30.69
N MET A 566 15.94 -5.51 31.96
CA MET A 566 14.96 -5.47 33.05
C MET A 566 14.58 -4.01 33.35
N GLN A 567 13.29 -3.68 33.22
CA GLN A 567 12.72 -2.51 33.92
C GLN A 567 12.11 -2.99 35.23
N GLY A 568 12.58 -2.44 36.35
CA GLY A 568 12.25 -2.93 37.69
C GLY A 568 10.80 -2.69 38.08
N TRP A 569 10.20 -3.67 38.77
CA TRP A 569 8.91 -3.54 39.44
C TRP A 569 9.12 -3.57 40.96
N SER A 570 8.79 -2.48 41.64
CA SER A 570 8.80 -2.39 43.11
C SER A 570 7.40 -2.65 43.66
N SER A 571 7.18 -3.82 44.26
CA SER A 571 5.94 -4.11 45.00
C SER A 571 5.93 -3.43 46.37
N PRO A 572 4.85 -2.74 46.77
CA PRO A 572 4.56 -2.46 48.17
C PRO A 572 4.19 -3.76 48.89
N ALA A 573 4.72 -4.00 50.09
CA ALA A 573 4.33 -5.13 50.93
C ALA A 573 3.07 -4.82 51.76
N PHE A 574 2.23 -5.83 51.97
CA PHE A 574 1.17 -5.82 52.97
C PHE A 574 1.67 -6.50 54.25
N HIS A 575 1.35 -5.94 55.42
CA HIS A 575 1.15 -6.70 56.65
C HIS A 575 0.04 -6.05 57.52
N PRO A 576 -0.68 -6.81 58.37
CA PRO A 576 -2.00 -6.41 58.86
C PRO A 576 -2.08 -6.07 60.35
N LEU A 577 -3.06 -5.24 60.74
CA LEU A 577 -3.59 -5.11 62.11
C LEU A 577 -5.10 -4.76 62.09
N GLY A 578 -5.78 -5.06 63.20
CA GLY A 578 -7.13 -4.67 63.62
C GLY A 578 -7.35 -5.15 65.07
N PRO A 579 -8.55 -5.11 65.67
CA PRO A 579 -9.83 -4.50 65.27
C PRO A 579 -10.33 -3.46 66.33
N MET A 580 -11.67 -3.26 66.48
CA MET A 580 -12.39 -2.43 67.50
C MET A 580 -12.38 -0.88 67.26
N GLN A 581 -13.36 -0.06 67.71
CA GLN A 581 -14.73 -0.23 68.25
C GLN A 581 -15.55 1.10 68.14
N GLY A 582 -16.89 1.06 68.25
CA GLY A 582 -17.81 2.24 68.26
C GLY A 582 -18.09 2.84 66.87
N GLY A 583 -19.21 3.52 66.56
CA GLY A 583 -20.35 4.04 67.36
C GLY A 583 -20.60 5.52 66.97
N ASP A 584 -21.80 6.04 66.69
CA ASP A 584 -23.17 5.49 66.68
C ASP A 584 -24.06 6.24 65.65
N ASP A 585 -25.28 5.72 65.42
CA ASP A 585 -26.47 6.35 64.79
C ASP A 585 -26.41 6.91 63.34
N CYS A 586 -27.50 6.92 62.56
CA CYS A 586 -28.93 6.78 62.92
C CYS A 586 -29.71 5.80 61.99
N ARG A 587 -30.94 5.45 62.39
CA ARG A 587 -31.82 4.38 61.81
C ARG A 587 -33.28 4.93 61.61
N PRO A 588 -34.24 4.21 60.96
CA PRO A 588 -34.26 4.03 59.50
C PRO A 588 -35.58 4.41 58.73
N PRO A 589 -36.52 3.53 58.26
CA PRO A 589 -36.89 3.47 56.84
C PRO A 589 -38.45 3.47 56.58
N PRO A 590 -39.05 2.63 55.71
CA PRO A 590 -39.10 2.60 54.24
C PRO A 590 -40.56 2.75 53.70
N ARG A 591 -40.80 2.44 52.41
CA ARG A 591 -41.91 1.51 52.01
C ARG A 591 -41.74 0.92 50.60
N GLN A 592 -42.34 -0.26 50.38
CA GLN A 592 -42.47 -1.00 49.12
C GLN A 592 -43.97 -1.23 48.80
N ALA A 593 -44.30 -1.44 47.52
CA ALA A 593 -45.46 -2.19 46.94
C ALA A 593 -45.58 -1.77 45.44
N GLN A 594 -45.84 -2.60 44.41
CA GLN A 594 -46.84 -3.69 44.21
C GLN A 594 -48.28 -3.13 43.94
N ASP A 595 -49.08 -3.58 42.94
CA ASP A 595 -49.00 -4.75 42.03
C ASP A 595 -49.78 -4.60 40.68
N TRP A 596 -49.37 -5.40 39.67
CA TRP A 596 -50.12 -6.16 38.62
C TRP A 596 -51.38 -5.65 37.84
N SER A 597 -51.24 -5.62 36.49
CA SER A 597 -52.16 -6.23 35.47
C SER A 597 -53.61 -5.65 35.27
N SER A 598 -54.42 -5.94 34.24
CA SER A 598 -54.35 -6.81 33.03
C SER A 598 -55.35 -6.40 31.91
N LEU A 599 -55.20 -6.97 30.70
CA LEU A 599 -56.23 -7.36 29.69
C LEU A 599 -57.11 -6.35 28.87
N ALA A 600 -57.56 -6.89 27.73
CA ALA A 600 -58.75 -6.57 26.89
C ALA A 600 -58.69 -5.55 25.72
N SER A 601 -59.23 -6.01 24.59
CA SER A 601 -59.70 -5.33 23.35
C SER A 601 -60.98 -6.09 22.90
N PRO A 602 -61.76 -5.75 21.82
CA PRO A 602 -61.57 -4.79 20.72
C PRO A 602 -62.76 -3.76 20.69
N PRO A 603 -63.75 -3.62 19.75
CA PRO A 603 -63.96 -4.07 18.35
C PRO A 603 -64.49 -3.03 17.30
N ARG A 604 -64.14 -3.28 16.03
CA ARG A 604 -64.98 -3.17 14.79
C ARG A 604 -65.67 -1.83 14.35
N HIS A 605 -65.10 -1.24 13.28
CA HIS A 605 -65.75 -1.01 11.94
C HIS A 605 -66.91 0.04 11.76
N PRO A 606 -67.38 0.34 10.51
CA PRO A 606 -66.75 0.35 9.16
C PRO A 606 -67.18 1.52 8.19
N LYS A 607 -66.64 1.53 6.94
CA LYS A 607 -67.23 2.13 5.68
C LYS A 607 -67.32 3.68 5.63
N LYS A 608 -67.37 4.42 4.50
CA LYS A 608 -67.26 4.31 3.01
C LYS A 608 -66.51 5.60 2.53
N GLY A 609 -65.99 5.82 1.32
CA GLY A 609 -65.95 5.08 0.05
C GLY A 609 -66.47 5.94 -1.13
N ARG A 610 -65.80 5.87 -2.32
CA ARG A 610 -66.18 6.47 -3.64
C ARG A 610 -66.01 8.01 -3.80
N ASP A 611 -65.86 8.60 -5.00
CA ASP A 611 -65.49 8.10 -6.35
C ASP A 611 -64.97 9.21 -7.30
N ASP A 612 -64.17 8.82 -8.31
CA ASP A 612 -64.06 9.31 -9.71
C ASP A 612 -63.69 10.76 -10.14
N ARG A 613 -62.77 10.81 -11.14
CA ARG A 613 -62.69 11.70 -12.35
C ARG A 613 -62.51 13.24 -12.12
N ARG A 614 -61.77 14.02 -12.92
CA ARG A 614 -61.41 13.95 -14.36
C ARG A 614 -60.21 14.92 -14.68
N TYR A 615 -59.52 14.75 -15.81
CA TYR A 615 -58.48 15.67 -16.37
C TYR A 615 -59.10 16.81 -17.24
N PRO A 616 -58.34 17.83 -17.74
CA PRO A 616 -57.09 18.44 -17.27
C PRO A 616 -57.30 19.95 -16.90
N PRO A 617 -57.07 21.05 -17.69
CA PRO A 617 -56.38 21.29 -18.98
C PRO A 617 -54.98 21.98 -18.85
N ARG A 618 -54.77 23.19 -19.40
CA ARG A 618 -53.57 24.08 -19.35
C ARG A 618 -54.03 25.54 -19.19
N GLN A 619 -53.21 26.42 -18.59
CA GLN A 619 -52.72 27.63 -19.29
C GLN A 619 -51.52 28.31 -18.61
N THR A 620 -50.91 29.25 -19.33
CA THR A 620 -49.65 29.97 -19.04
C THR A 620 -49.87 31.31 -18.35
N GLN A 621 -48.93 31.77 -17.52
CA GLN A 621 -48.35 33.12 -17.64
C GLN A 621 -47.04 33.31 -16.84
N HIS A 622 -46.34 34.42 -17.12
CA HIS A 622 -45.12 34.88 -16.43
C HIS A 622 -45.47 35.38 -15.00
N TRP A 623 -44.55 35.40 -14.02
CA TRP A 623 -43.67 36.56 -13.72
C TRP A 623 -42.72 36.22 -12.53
N SER A 624 -41.65 37.00 -12.39
CA SER A 624 -40.85 37.25 -11.16
C SER A 624 -40.10 36.12 -10.43
N SER A 625 -38.85 36.41 -10.07
CA SER A 625 -38.07 35.69 -9.05
C SER A 625 -38.60 35.95 -7.64
N PRO A 626 -38.58 34.95 -6.73
CA PRO A 626 -38.60 35.17 -5.29
C PRO A 626 -37.24 34.93 -4.62
N ALA A 627 -37.07 35.48 -3.43
CA ALA A 627 -35.82 35.56 -2.66
C ALA A 627 -35.34 34.22 -2.03
N SER A 628 -34.08 34.23 -1.57
CA SER A 628 -33.42 33.15 -0.83
C SER A 628 -34.15 32.73 0.45
N PRO A 629 -34.23 31.43 0.78
CA PRO A 629 -34.71 30.96 2.09
C PRO A 629 -33.64 31.15 3.21
N PRO A 630 -34.04 31.20 4.49
CA PRO A 630 -33.18 31.63 5.59
C PRO A 630 -32.19 30.56 6.08
N ARG A 631 -31.05 31.02 6.61
CA ARG A 631 -30.08 30.17 7.34
C ARG A 631 -30.67 29.71 8.68
N ARG A 632 -30.45 28.44 9.05
CA ARG A 632 -30.57 27.97 10.44
C ARG A 632 -29.20 28.02 11.15
N PRO A 633 -29.14 28.09 12.49
CA PRO A 633 -27.87 28.16 13.22
C PRO A 633 -27.00 26.91 13.08
N ARG A 634 -25.68 27.08 13.18
CA ARG A 634 -24.69 26.00 13.34
C ARG A 634 -24.31 25.89 14.81
N GLU A 635 -24.74 24.83 15.51
CA GLU A 635 -24.32 24.56 16.90
C GLU A 635 -23.39 23.35 17.04
N GLU A 636 -23.27 22.49 16.02
CA GLU A 636 -22.45 21.27 16.09
C GLU A 636 -20.94 21.51 15.77
N GLU A 637 -20.59 22.57 15.05
CA GLU A 637 -19.19 22.84 14.65
C GLU A 637 -18.28 23.22 15.83
N ASN A 638 -18.82 23.83 16.89
CA ASN A 638 -18.02 24.31 18.03
C ASN A 638 -17.37 23.19 18.85
N ARG A 639 -17.92 21.97 18.86
CA ARG A 639 -17.39 20.88 19.71
C ARG A 639 -16.00 20.39 19.28
N PHE A 640 -15.69 20.46 17.98
CA PHE A 640 -14.36 20.07 17.48
C PHE A 640 -13.29 21.12 17.78
N VAL A 641 -13.63 22.41 17.69
CA VAL A 641 -12.69 23.51 17.96
C VAL A 641 -12.16 23.45 19.39
N TRP A 642 -13.06 23.26 20.38
CA TRP A 642 -12.66 23.09 21.78
C TRP A 642 -11.81 21.84 22.04
N PHE A 643 -12.04 20.74 21.32
CA PHE A 643 -11.24 19.52 21.45
C PHE A 643 -9.80 19.71 20.96
N TYR A 644 -9.60 20.36 19.80
CA TYR A 644 -8.26 20.69 19.31
C TYR A 644 -7.53 21.71 20.19
N LEU A 645 -8.23 22.73 20.70
CA LEU A 645 -7.67 23.70 21.65
C LEU A 645 -7.23 23.02 22.96
N PHE A 646 -8.00 22.05 23.47
CA PHE A 646 -7.62 21.29 24.66
C PHE A 646 -6.37 20.42 24.41
N ILE A 647 -6.27 19.77 23.26
CA ILE A 647 -5.07 18.99 22.87
C ILE A 647 -3.84 19.89 22.77
N PHE A 648 -3.94 21.06 22.14
CA PHE A 648 -2.82 22.01 22.06
C PHE A 648 -2.41 22.55 23.43
N ALA A 649 -3.36 22.88 24.31
CA ALA A 649 -3.07 23.31 25.67
C ALA A 649 -2.39 22.21 26.50
N PHE A 650 -2.83 20.96 26.37
CA PHE A 650 -2.25 19.81 27.08
C PHE A 650 -0.84 19.46 26.55
N ALA A 651 -0.63 19.50 25.23
CA ALA A 651 0.70 19.33 24.63
C ALA A 651 1.68 20.43 25.05
N TYR A 652 1.23 21.69 25.09
CA TYR A 652 2.05 22.81 25.57
C TYR A 652 2.37 22.72 27.07
N TYR A 653 1.44 22.21 27.89
CA TYR A 653 1.68 21.93 29.31
C TYR A 653 2.73 20.83 29.50
N LEU A 654 2.68 19.75 28.71
CA LEU A 654 3.68 18.67 28.75
C LEU A 654 5.04 19.09 28.19
N TYR A 655 5.10 20.00 27.21
CA TYR A 655 6.36 20.54 26.68
C TYR A 655 7.08 21.49 27.66
N LYS A 656 6.36 22.04 28.65
CA LYS A 656 6.87 23.02 29.61
C LYS A 656 7.16 22.42 30.99
N ARG A 657 7.39 21.11 31.06
CA ARG A 657 7.56 20.34 32.30
C ARG A 657 8.67 19.29 32.18
#